data_AF-A0A4R8XMA7-F1
#
_entry.id   AF-A0A4R8XMA7-F1
#
_cell.length_a   1.000
_cell.length_b   1.000
_cell.length_c   1.000
_cell.angle_alpha   90.00
_cell.angle_beta   90.00
_cell.angle_gamma   90.00
#
_symmetry.space_group_name_H-M   'P 1'
#
loop_
_entity.id
_entity.type
_entity.pdbx_description
1 polymer ?
#
loop_
_entity_poly.entity_id
_entity_poly.type
_entity_poly.pdbx_seq_one_letter_code
_entity_poly.pdbx_strand_id
1 'polypeptide(L)'
;MHTAPTTGRTMSSTAQLRRAPTVTSGVRADIQGLRALAVVAVIFDHIWAWPSGGFVGVDVFFVISGFLITGLLLREHERTNHISFTVFYQRRIKRIIPAATLVLLVTVGTALLLFNRGRFYQTFWDAIWAFFSTANWHFAATGTDYFLADGPVSPLQHYWSLSVEEQFYFVWPWLMLAVLILAAKVGVNRRRLVTGLVMAIIIGASFVWAMFDTQANPTLSYFSTLTRAWELGVGALIAITAPWWSQLPARMRPVLAWVGLLGIIVSIFVINGTMPFPAPWVVLPVVATALVLAAGIGGEQRFLFPLTNRVSGYLGNISYSLYLWHFPVIIFAGTLIRPSSPVYSVVVVAAIAVLSALAYNLVELPLHKSPWLGGKMSRHRRRSEWLAWRRQYAPAMKRNGLAGASLLALGVVVLAILPSLSPNPAAGYVPPAPTTGPSTSPQADAVQAQLSAALSASTWPEFNPPIVNLADQRVPQWTENGCLNVTARNFDLCSYGASAPTRTAVVMGDSIATSWLPAVISALEPLGYSVQALTKESCPIARTDVFDPAARDTVFTACASFTDWAQQKVQQLDPDLIILSDSFLSIKRLASQAEGPVAESEWTAAYAAALAELPARASKVSLMPPPGAQNLQSCYTPLSQPGDCIRSIQDDFNLLLRAETSAATTAGTTFINTQPWFCIDALCPAFVGTSAVYADSGHLTATYSESIGAVLQEKLLSIKIAPPSP
;
A
#
# COMPACT_ATOMS: atom_id res chain seq x y z
N MET A 1 87.72 29.53 -48.46
CA MET A 1 87.33 30.49 -47.41
C MET A 1 85.97 31.07 -47.78
N HIS A 2 84.99 30.95 -46.88
CA HIS A 2 83.76 31.76 -46.67
C HIS A 2 82.86 32.09 -47.90
N THR A 3 81.53 31.98 -47.91
CA THR A 3 80.47 32.22 -46.90
C THR A 3 79.11 31.76 -47.46
N ALA A 4 78.10 31.65 -46.59
CA ALA A 4 76.74 31.12 -46.75
C ALA A 4 75.86 31.66 -47.91
N PRO A 5 74.69 31.04 -48.15
CA PRO A 5 73.50 31.77 -48.55
C PRO A 5 72.33 31.62 -47.58
N THR A 6 71.67 32.76 -47.40
CA THR A 6 70.45 33.03 -46.65
C THR A 6 69.19 32.55 -47.37
N THR A 7 68.18 32.35 -46.54
CA THR A 7 66.83 31.81 -46.75
C THR A 7 65.94 32.57 -47.74
N GLY A 8 65.27 31.82 -48.62
CA GLY A 8 64.17 32.26 -49.48
C GLY A 8 62.97 31.32 -49.38
N ARG A 9 61.82 31.91 -49.08
CA ARG A 9 60.53 31.35 -48.64
C ARG A 9 59.78 30.61 -49.77
N THR A 10 59.30 29.39 -49.53
CA THR A 10 58.21 28.77 -50.31
C THR A 10 57.09 28.36 -49.36
N MET A 11 55.91 28.97 -49.55
CA MET A 11 54.67 28.55 -48.89
C MET A 11 54.12 27.33 -49.64
N SER A 12 53.80 26.25 -48.93
CA SER A 12 52.85 25.25 -49.41
C SER A 12 51.91 24.83 -48.29
N SER A 13 50.63 24.86 -48.64
CA SER A 13 49.43 24.77 -47.84
C SER A 13 49.25 23.39 -47.20
N THR A 14 49.32 23.29 -45.88
CA THR A 14 48.76 22.17 -45.12
C THR A 14 47.26 22.38 -44.94
N ALA A 15 46.46 21.69 -45.75
CA ALA A 15 45.01 21.58 -45.56
C ALA A 15 44.71 20.92 -44.20
N GLN A 16 44.29 21.72 -43.23
CA GLN A 16 43.71 21.24 -41.97
C GLN A 16 42.39 20.53 -42.28
N LEU A 17 42.41 19.19 -42.22
CA LEU A 17 41.21 18.38 -42.06
C LEU A 17 40.49 18.86 -40.78
N ARG A 18 39.41 19.63 -40.96
CA ARG A 18 38.45 19.94 -39.90
C ARG A 18 37.96 18.62 -39.30
N ARG A 19 38.47 18.27 -38.11
CA ARG A 19 37.86 17.24 -37.26
C ARG A 19 36.39 17.64 -37.06
N ALA A 20 35.48 16.78 -37.52
CA ALA A 20 34.07 16.88 -37.16
C ALA A 20 33.97 16.95 -35.63
N PRO A 21 33.14 17.84 -35.06
CA PRO A 21 32.99 17.93 -33.62
C PRO A 21 32.52 16.57 -33.10
N THR A 22 33.33 15.94 -32.26
CA THR A 22 32.93 14.80 -31.45
C THR A 22 31.78 15.25 -30.57
N VAL A 23 30.55 14.84 -30.91
CA VAL A 23 29.40 14.96 -30.02
C VAL A 23 29.73 14.09 -28.80
N THR A 24 30.20 14.72 -27.73
CA THR A 24 30.31 14.06 -26.43
C THR A 24 28.92 13.62 -26.03
N SER A 25 28.69 12.31 -25.95
CA SER A 25 27.45 11.75 -25.44
C SER A 25 27.38 12.01 -23.93
N GLY A 26 27.01 13.24 -23.55
CA GLY A 26 26.82 13.64 -22.17
C GLY A 26 25.64 12.90 -21.54
N VAL A 27 25.75 12.59 -20.25
CA VAL A 27 24.61 12.07 -19.46
C VAL A 27 23.52 13.14 -19.45
N ARG A 28 22.29 12.75 -19.81
CA ARG A 28 21.11 13.64 -19.74
C ARG A 28 20.77 13.97 -18.28
N ALA A 29 21.24 15.13 -17.81
CA ALA A 29 21.08 15.60 -16.44
C ALA A 29 19.60 15.86 -16.09
N ASP A 30 18.80 16.28 -17.06
CA ASP A 30 17.35 16.45 -16.95
C ASP A 30 16.63 15.14 -16.62
N ILE A 31 17.02 14.01 -17.22
CA ILE A 31 16.48 12.69 -16.87
C ILE A 31 16.87 12.29 -15.45
N GLN A 32 18.09 12.59 -15.00
CA GLN A 32 18.48 12.32 -13.61
C GLN A 32 17.67 13.18 -12.63
N GLY A 33 17.46 14.46 -12.96
CA GLY A 33 16.60 15.32 -12.16
C GLY A 33 15.14 14.87 -12.10
N LEU A 34 14.56 14.39 -13.21
CA LEU A 34 13.21 13.82 -13.18
C LEU A 34 13.14 12.60 -12.26
N ARG A 35 14.12 11.69 -12.33
CA ARG A 35 14.21 10.54 -11.42
C ARG A 35 14.34 10.97 -9.95
N ALA A 36 15.08 12.04 -9.69
CA ALA A 36 15.23 12.60 -8.34
C ALA A 36 13.90 13.17 -7.83
N LEU A 37 13.23 13.99 -8.63
CA LEU A 37 11.93 14.57 -8.29
C LEU A 37 10.91 13.47 -7.99
N ALA A 38 10.82 12.48 -8.88
CA ALA A 38 9.89 11.35 -8.76
C ALA A 38 10.11 10.54 -7.48
N VAL A 39 11.33 10.09 -7.20
CA VAL A 39 11.60 9.27 -6.00
C VAL A 39 11.43 10.06 -4.71
N VAL A 40 11.80 11.35 -4.69
CA VAL A 40 11.62 12.19 -3.49
C VAL A 40 10.14 12.41 -3.21
N ALA A 41 9.33 12.65 -4.23
CA ALA A 41 7.88 12.78 -4.08
C ALA A 41 7.26 11.49 -3.51
N VAL A 42 7.65 10.32 -4.03
CA VAL A 42 7.21 9.02 -3.50
C VAL A 42 7.64 8.85 -2.04
N ILE A 43 8.90 9.15 -1.69
CA ILE A 43 9.37 9.02 -0.32
C ILE A 43 8.58 9.92 0.64
N PHE A 44 8.31 11.16 0.23
CA PHE A 44 7.63 12.15 1.07
C PHE A 44 6.18 11.72 1.33
N ASP A 45 5.47 11.28 0.29
CA ASP A 45 4.13 10.71 0.40
C ASP A 45 4.09 9.53 1.39
N HIS A 46 5.04 8.61 1.34
CA HIS A 46 5.05 7.47 2.27
C HIS A 46 5.45 7.81 3.71
N ILE A 47 6.23 8.88 3.95
CA ILE A 47 6.61 9.28 5.32
C ILE A 47 5.54 10.16 5.97
N TRP A 48 4.96 11.09 5.21
CA TRP A 48 4.10 12.15 5.75
C TRP A 48 2.67 12.15 5.19
N ALA A 49 2.32 11.21 4.30
CA ALA A 49 1.08 11.27 3.50
C ALA A 49 0.92 12.60 2.73
N TRP A 50 2.06 13.25 2.45
CA TRP A 50 2.11 14.55 1.79
C TRP A 50 3.40 14.70 0.98
N PRO A 51 3.32 15.23 -0.25
CA PRO A 51 2.11 15.61 -0.98
C PRO A 51 1.27 14.37 -1.36
N SER A 52 -0.06 14.50 -1.35
CA SER A 52 -1.00 13.37 -1.46
C SER A 52 -0.91 12.59 -2.76
N GLY A 53 -0.31 13.17 -3.80
CA GLY A 53 -0.07 12.54 -5.09
C GLY A 53 1.39 12.16 -5.30
N GLY A 54 2.21 12.09 -4.26
CA GLY A 54 3.63 11.75 -4.42
C GLY A 54 3.86 10.37 -5.00
N PHE A 55 2.93 9.42 -4.80
CA PHE A 55 2.93 8.11 -5.48
C PHE A 55 2.95 8.20 -7.01
N VAL A 56 2.49 9.32 -7.60
CA VAL A 56 2.53 9.57 -9.04
C VAL A 56 3.96 9.64 -9.61
N GLY A 57 4.96 9.79 -8.73
CA GLY A 57 6.36 9.66 -9.13
C GLY A 57 6.67 8.32 -9.80
N VAL A 58 5.92 7.25 -9.50
CA VAL A 58 6.08 5.95 -10.18
C VAL A 58 5.73 6.03 -11.67
N ASP A 59 4.65 6.73 -12.04
CA ASP A 59 4.24 6.89 -13.44
C ASP A 59 5.30 7.70 -14.24
N VAL A 60 5.94 8.69 -13.59
CA VAL A 60 7.10 9.41 -14.15
C VAL A 60 8.25 8.44 -14.46
N PHE A 61 8.53 7.49 -13.55
CA PHE A 61 9.53 6.45 -13.80
C PHE A 61 9.16 5.55 -14.97
N PHE A 62 7.89 5.11 -15.06
CA PHE A 62 7.41 4.27 -16.16
C PHE A 62 7.64 4.94 -17.53
N VAL A 63 7.31 6.22 -17.69
CA VAL A 63 7.56 6.97 -18.93
C VAL A 63 9.07 7.07 -19.22
N ILE A 64 9.90 7.38 -18.23
CA ILE A 64 11.36 7.45 -18.39
C ILE A 64 11.92 6.09 -18.85
N SER A 65 11.46 5.00 -18.23
CA SER A 65 11.92 3.65 -18.50
C SER A 65 11.58 3.20 -19.91
N GLY A 66 10.35 3.44 -20.36
CA GLY A 66 9.93 3.20 -21.74
C GLY A 66 10.75 3.97 -22.78
N PHE A 67 11.05 5.25 -22.51
CA PHE A 67 11.89 6.09 -23.37
C PHE A 67 13.33 5.56 -23.48
N LEU A 68 13.96 5.23 -22.34
CA LEU A 68 15.36 4.80 -22.30
C LEU A 68 15.56 3.43 -22.94
N ILE A 69 14.70 2.46 -22.64
CA ILE A 69 14.80 1.10 -23.17
C ILE A 69 14.51 1.06 -24.66
N THR A 70 13.44 1.71 -25.12
CA THR A 70 13.12 1.77 -26.54
C THR A 70 14.19 2.49 -27.34
N GLY A 71 14.69 3.62 -26.83
CA GLY A 71 15.80 4.33 -27.46
C GLY A 71 17.08 3.50 -27.54
N LEU A 72 17.35 2.63 -26.55
CA LEU A 72 18.50 1.72 -26.59
C LEU A 72 18.35 0.65 -27.67
N LEU A 73 17.17 0.02 -27.77
CA LEU A 73 16.87 -0.99 -28.78
C LEU A 73 16.91 -0.42 -30.21
N LEU A 74 16.29 0.74 -30.42
CA LEU A 74 16.29 1.42 -31.72
C LEU A 74 17.70 1.80 -32.17
N ARG A 75 18.52 2.39 -31.29
CA ARG A 75 19.91 2.75 -31.63
C ARG A 75 20.78 1.52 -31.91
N GLU A 76 20.56 0.42 -31.20
CA GLU A 76 21.28 -0.84 -31.47
C GLU A 76 20.91 -1.39 -32.84
N HIS A 77 19.62 -1.43 -33.14
CA HIS A 77 19.10 -1.89 -34.43
C HIS A 77 19.54 -1.01 -35.59
N GLU A 78 19.50 0.32 -35.45
CA GLU A 78 19.99 1.26 -36.47
C GLU A 78 21.48 1.09 -36.77
N ARG A 79 22.27 0.74 -35.74
CA ARG A 79 23.72 0.55 -35.88
C ARG A 79 24.10 -0.83 -36.41
N THR A 80 23.32 -1.87 -36.11
CA THR A 80 23.73 -3.27 -36.34
C THR A 80 22.75 -4.11 -37.14
N ASN A 81 21.56 -3.58 -37.47
CA ASN A 81 20.42 -4.31 -38.03
C ASN A 81 19.95 -5.52 -37.21
N HIS A 82 20.41 -5.64 -35.98
CA HIS A 82 20.06 -6.71 -35.05
C HIS A 82 19.78 -6.15 -33.65
N ILE A 83 19.00 -6.88 -32.86
CA ILE A 83 18.80 -6.63 -31.43
C ILE A 83 19.39 -7.81 -30.67
N SER A 84 20.41 -7.57 -29.85
CA SER A 84 21.01 -8.62 -29.03
C SER A 84 20.28 -8.78 -27.69
N PHE A 85 19.38 -9.76 -27.61
CA PHE A 85 18.66 -10.11 -26.38
C PHE A 85 19.61 -10.43 -25.23
N THR A 86 20.68 -11.19 -25.50
CA THR A 86 21.68 -11.55 -24.48
C THR A 86 22.33 -10.31 -23.88
N VAL A 87 22.80 -9.36 -24.71
CA VAL A 87 23.44 -8.14 -24.22
C VAL A 87 22.44 -7.24 -23.51
N PHE A 88 21.20 -7.17 -24.02
CA PHE A 88 20.12 -6.42 -23.40
C PHE A 88 19.83 -6.90 -21.97
N TYR A 89 19.50 -8.19 -21.81
CA TYR A 89 19.16 -8.75 -20.50
C TYR A 89 20.36 -8.79 -19.56
N GLN A 90 21.58 -9.06 -20.04
CA GLN A 90 22.78 -8.97 -19.20
C GLN A 90 22.95 -7.58 -18.58
N ARG A 91 22.72 -6.51 -19.35
CA ARG A 91 22.81 -5.13 -18.83
C ARG A 91 21.71 -4.84 -17.81
N ARG A 92 20.51 -5.39 -17.98
CA ARG A 92 19.41 -5.23 -17.01
C ARG A 92 19.69 -5.99 -15.72
N ILE A 93 20.06 -7.27 -15.83
CA ILE A 93 20.43 -8.12 -14.69
C ILE A 93 21.52 -7.46 -13.83
N LYS A 94 22.63 -6.99 -14.44
CA LYS A 94 23.70 -6.33 -13.68
C LYS A 94 23.28 -5.05 -12.97
N ARG A 95 22.26 -4.36 -13.48
CA ARG A 95 21.81 -3.08 -12.95
C ARG A 95 20.80 -3.25 -11.82
N ILE A 96 19.97 -4.30 -11.88
CA ILE A 96 18.72 -4.39 -11.09
C ILE A 96 18.85 -5.48 -10.03
N ILE A 97 19.09 -6.73 -10.45
CA ILE A 97 19.03 -7.90 -9.57
C ILE A 97 19.91 -7.78 -8.32
N PRO A 98 21.18 -7.34 -8.36
CA PRO A 98 22.03 -7.35 -7.17
C PRO A 98 21.53 -6.47 -6.03
N ALA A 99 21.12 -5.24 -6.33
CA ALA A 99 20.65 -4.31 -5.32
C ALA A 99 19.25 -4.69 -4.82
N ALA A 100 18.34 -5.13 -5.71
CA ALA A 100 17.05 -5.69 -5.32
C ALA A 100 17.21 -6.91 -4.39
N THR A 101 18.05 -7.88 -4.76
CA THR A 101 18.26 -9.10 -3.97
C THR A 101 18.84 -8.77 -2.59
N LEU A 102 19.77 -7.81 -2.50
CA LEU A 102 20.30 -7.36 -1.21
C LEU A 102 19.17 -6.86 -0.31
N VAL A 103 18.31 -5.98 -0.82
CA VAL A 103 17.20 -5.41 -0.06
C VAL A 103 16.20 -6.49 0.33
N LEU A 104 15.85 -7.41 -0.57
CA LEU A 104 14.98 -8.54 -0.24
C LEU A 104 15.54 -9.39 0.90
N LEU A 105 16.82 -9.76 0.84
CA LEU A 105 17.47 -10.57 1.87
C LEU A 105 17.54 -9.85 3.22
N VAL A 106 17.90 -8.55 3.22
CA VAL A 106 17.93 -7.75 4.44
C VAL A 106 16.53 -7.58 5.00
N THR A 107 15.52 -7.30 4.18
CA THR A 107 14.12 -7.17 4.62
C THR A 107 13.61 -8.46 5.23
N VAL A 108 13.84 -9.62 4.60
CA VAL A 108 13.45 -10.93 5.17
C VAL A 108 14.18 -11.22 6.48
N GLY A 109 15.49 -10.94 6.54
CA GLY A 109 16.29 -11.10 7.77
C GLY A 109 15.79 -10.20 8.90
N THR A 110 15.48 -8.94 8.62
CA THR A 110 14.91 -8.00 9.60
C THR A 110 13.51 -8.43 10.03
N ALA A 111 12.67 -8.89 9.11
CA ALA A 111 11.34 -9.41 9.42
C ALA A 111 11.41 -10.64 10.34
N LEU A 112 12.37 -11.54 10.13
CA LEU A 112 12.59 -12.70 11.01
C LEU A 112 12.89 -12.28 12.45
N LEU A 113 13.60 -11.16 12.63
CA LEU A 113 14.02 -10.66 13.93
C LEU A 113 12.94 -9.80 14.61
N LEU A 114 12.19 -9.01 13.84
CA LEU A 114 11.28 -7.99 14.38
C LEU A 114 9.80 -8.38 14.34
N PHE A 115 9.37 -9.25 13.43
CA PHE A 115 7.95 -9.57 13.27
C PHE A 115 7.58 -10.89 13.96
N ASN A 116 6.30 -11.07 14.29
CA ASN A 116 5.78 -12.39 14.64
C ASN A 116 5.88 -13.36 13.45
N ARG A 117 5.73 -14.65 13.74
CA ARG A 117 5.85 -15.74 12.77
C ARG A 117 4.95 -15.52 11.54
N GLY A 118 3.71 -15.10 11.76
CA GLY A 118 2.74 -14.81 10.71
C GLY A 118 3.21 -13.79 9.69
N ARG A 119 3.49 -12.58 10.18
CA ARG A 119 3.93 -11.46 9.37
C ARG A 119 5.32 -11.71 8.75
N PHE A 120 6.19 -12.48 9.41
CA PHE A 120 7.42 -12.99 8.80
C PHE A 120 7.13 -13.90 7.60
N TYR A 121 6.27 -14.90 7.75
CA TYR A 121 5.91 -15.81 6.64
C TYR A 121 5.30 -15.07 5.46
N GLN A 122 4.42 -14.10 5.72
CA GLN A 122 3.89 -13.22 4.69
C GLN A 122 5.02 -12.46 3.97
N THR A 123 5.89 -11.78 4.73
CA THR A 123 7.03 -11.03 4.17
C THR A 123 7.99 -11.92 3.37
N PHE A 124 8.19 -13.17 3.82
CA PHE A 124 9.02 -14.14 3.12
C PHE A 124 8.42 -14.49 1.75
N TRP A 125 7.12 -14.78 1.68
CA TRP A 125 6.45 -15.07 0.42
C TRP A 125 6.39 -13.84 -0.49
N ASP A 126 6.12 -12.65 0.04
CA ASP A 126 6.21 -11.39 -0.71
C ASP A 126 7.59 -11.23 -1.36
N ALA A 127 8.66 -11.60 -0.65
CA ALA A 127 10.02 -11.55 -1.18
C ALA A 127 10.23 -12.53 -2.35
N ILE A 128 9.63 -13.71 -2.29
CA ILE A 128 9.67 -14.67 -3.41
C ILE A 128 8.94 -14.09 -4.64
N TRP A 129 7.73 -13.56 -4.46
CA TRP A 129 6.98 -12.93 -5.56
C TRP A 129 7.71 -11.72 -6.14
N ALA A 130 8.34 -10.90 -5.29
CA ALA A 130 9.15 -9.76 -5.70
C ALA A 130 10.43 -10.18 -6.46
N PHE A 131 11.11 -11.24 -6.01
CA PHE A 131 12.31 -11.77 -6.66
C PHE A 131 12.04 -12.23 -8.10
N PHE A 132 10.88 -12.87 -8.34
CA PHE A 132 10.45 -13.30 -9.67
C PHE A 132 9.73 -12.22 -10.48
N SER A 133 9.71 -10.97 -9.99
CA SER A 133 9.04 -9.83 -10.65
C SER A 133 7.55 -10.07 -10.91
N THR A 134 6.87 -10.69 -9.94
CA THR A 134 5.44 -11.00 -9.96
C THR A 134 4.69 -10.46 -8.74
N ALA A 135 5.32 -9.57 -7.96
CA ALA A 135 4.72 -9.01 -6.75
C ALA A 135 3.44 -8.21 -7.03
N ASN A 136 3.33 -7.57 -8.19
CA ASN A 136 2.11 -6.83 -8.55
C ASN A 136 0.88 -7.72 -8.65
N TRP A 137 1.00 -8.92 -9.25
CA TRP A 137 -0.10 -9.87 -9.32
C TRP A 137 -0.40 -10.51 -7.96
N HIS A 138 0.64 -10.72 -7.13
CA HIS A 138 0.46 -11.17 -5.76
C HIS A 138 -0.39 -10.18 -4.96
N PHE A 139 0.00 -8.90 -4.93
CA PHE A 139 -0.72 -7.87 -4.17
C PHE A 139 -2.11 -7.55 -4.75
N ALA A 140 -2.30 -7.70 -6.06
CA ALA A 140 -3.63 -7.64 -6.67
C ALA A 140 -4.54 -8.77 -6.18
N ALA A 141 -4.02 -9.99 -6.08
CA ALA A 141 -4.78 -11.17 -5.68
C ALA A 141 -5.08 -11.23 -4.18
N THR A 142 -4.17 -10.73 -3.33
CA THR A 142 -4.38 -10.67 -1.88
C THR A 142 -5.43 -9.64 -1.47
N GLY A 143 -5.93 -8.82 -2.40
CA GLY A 143 -6.94 -7.79 -2.11
C GLY A 143 -6.44 -6.73 -1.13
N THR A 144 -5.11 -6.57 -1.00
CA THR A 144 -4.54 -5.50 -0.19
C THR A 144 -4.80 -4.22 -0.94
N ASP A 145 -5.87 -3.51 -0.61
CA ASP A 145 -6.04 -2.16 -1.11
C ASP A 145 -4.80 -1.37 -0.73
N TYR A 146 -4.03 -0.96 -1.74
CA TYR A 146 -2.77 -0.25 -1.57
C TYR A 146 -2.94 1.01 -0.72
N PHE A 147 -4.15 1.57 -0.72
CA PHE A 147 -4.52 2.78 0.02
C PHE A 147 -5.38 2.51 1.27
N LEU A 148 -5.85 1.28 1.51
CA LEU A 148 -6.88 0.97 2.52
C LEU A 148 -6.68 -0.33 3.32
N ALA A 149 -5.57 -1.06 3.15
CA ALA A 149 -5.41 -2.36 3.81
C ALA A 149 -5.62 -2.29 5.34
N ASP A 150 -6.61 -3.02 5.85
CA ASP A 150 -6.96 -3.16 7.28
C ASP A 150 -5.94 -3.99 8.10
N GLY A 151 -4.82 -4.36 7.49
CA GLY A 151 -3.72 -5.14 8.08
C GLY A 151 -2.36 -4.49 7.89
N PRO A 152 -1.30 -5.03 8.54
CA PRO A 152 0.03 -4.46 8.43
C PRO A 152 0.55 -4.57 6.99
N VAL A 153 0.86 -3.42 6.40
CA VAL A 153 1.45 -3.32 5.08
C VAL A 153 2.77 -4.09 4.99
N SER A 154 2.94 -4.86 3.90
CA SER A 154 4.17 -5.59 3.61
C SER A 154 5.34 -4.63 3.43
N PRO A 155 6.51 -4.85 4.05
CA PRO A 155 7.70 -4.01 3.80
C PRO A 155 8.20 -4.08 2.36
N LEU A 156 7.69 -4.99 1.53
CA LEU A 156 8.07 -5.18 0.14
C LEU A 156 7.00 -4.73 -0.86
N GLN A 157 5.92 -4.08 -0.41
CA GLN A 157 4.80 -3.76 -1.30
C GLN A 157 5.22 -2.95 -2.53
N HIS A 158 6.06 -1.93 -2.36
CA HIS A 158 6.61 -1.10 -3.44
C HIS A 158 7.29 -1.88 -4.60
N TYR A 159 7.66 -3.15 -4.44
CA TYR A 159 8.18 -3.99 -5.53
C TYR A 159 7.14 -4.29 -6.63
N TRP A 160 5.85 -3.97 -6.40
CA TRP A 160 4.82 -4.10 -7.43
C TRP A 160 5.18 -3.32 -8.70
N SER A 161 5.65 -2.07 -8.57
CA SER A 161 5.94 -1.22 -9.72
C SER A 161 7.17 -1.72 -10.48
N LEU A 162 8.18 -2.20 -9.73
CA LEU A 162 9.37 -2.82 -10.31
C LEU A 162 9.01 -4.10 -11.07
N SER A 163 8.04 -4.87 -10.57
CA SER A 163 7.53 -6.07 -11.26
C SER A 163 6.89 -5.72 -12.60
N VAL A 164 6.06 -4.68 -12.64
CA VAL A 164 5.47 -4.16 -13.90
C VAL A 164 6.58 -3.74 -14.88
N GLU A 165 7.58 -3.01 -14.40
CA GLU A 165 8.71 -2.54 -15.20
C GLU A 165 9.56 -3.69 -15.76
N GLU A 166 9.89 -4.71 -14.95
CA GLU A 166 10.65 -5.88 -15.38
C GLU A 166 9.85 -6.76 -16.37
N GLN A 167 8.54 -6.93 -16.15
CA GLN A 167 7.67 -7.63 -17.09
C GLN A 167 7.64 -6.92 -18.45
N PHE A 168 7.56 -5.59 -18.44
CA PHE A 168 7.69 -4.79 -19.65
C PHE A 168 9.07 -5.02 -20.29
N TYR A 169 10.18 -4.98 -19.54
CA TYR A 169 11.52 -5.23 -20.08
C TYR A 169 11.70 -6.64 -20.64
N PHE A 170 11.00 -7.62 -20.08
CA PHE A 170 11.00 -8.97 -20.60
C PHE A 170 10.32 -9.05 -21.97
N VAL A 171 9.11 -8.49 -22.11
CA VAL A 171 8.29 -8.58 -23.33
C VAL A 171 8.74 -7.61 -24.42
N TRP A 172 9.18 -6.41 -24.05
CA TRP A 172 9.36 -5.29 -24.97
C TRP A 172 10.36 -5.51 -26.11
N PRO A 173 11.54 -6.14 -25.91
CA PRO A 173 12.46 -6.42 -27.00
C PRO A 173 11.86 -7.34 -28.09
N TRP A 174 11.02 -8.31 -27.69
CA TRP A 174 10.33 -9.22 -28.61
C TRP A 174 9.28 -8.47 -29.42
N LEU A 175 8.49 -7.64 -28.75
CA LEU A 175 7.48 -6.80 -29.41
C LEU A 175 8.15 -5.84 -30.41
N MET A 176 9.21 -5.15 -30.01
CA MET A 176 9.97 -4.26 -30.88
C MET A 176 10.55 -4.99 -32.08
N LEU A 177 11.11 -6.19 -31.88
CA LEU A 177 11.61 -7.01 -32.99
C LEU A 177 10.50 -7.37 -33.97
N ALA A 178 9.35 -7.85 -33.47
CA ALA A 178 8.21 -8.20 -34.31
C ALA A 178 7.71 -7.00 -35.13
N VAL A 179 7.53 -5.84 -34.49
CA VAL A 179 7.12 -4.60 -35.16
C VAL A 179 8.15 -4.15 -36.19
N LEU A 180 9.44 -4.23 -35.87
CA LEU A 180 10.52 -3.85 -36.79
C LEU A 180 10.65 -4.79 -37.99
N ILE A 181 10.29 -6.08 -37.85
CA ILE A 181 10.22 -7.06 -38.94
C ILE A 181 9.01 -6.76 -39.83
N LEU A 182 7.84 -6.51 -39.24
CA LEU A 182 6.64 -6.13 -39.99
C LEU A 182 6.86 -4.83 -40.76
N ALA A 183 7.47 -3.83 -40.11
CA ALA A 183 7.79 -2.56 -40.72
C ALA A 183 8.97 -2.64 -41.72
N ALA A 184 9.79 -3.69 -41.71
CA ALA A 184 10.80 -3.90 -42.75
C ALA A 184 10.18 -4.26 -44.11
N LYS A 185 8.92 -4.70 -44.15
CA LYS A 185 8.18 -4.93 -45.40
C LYS A 185 7.75 -3.63 -46.09
N VAL A 186 7.80 -2.50 -45.39
CA VAL A 186 7.57 -1.18 -45.99
C VAL A 186 8.89 -0.48 -46.29
N GLY A 187 8.91 0.37 -47.32
CA GLY A 187 10.12 1.12 -47.69
C GLY A 187 10.72 1.90 -46.51
N VAL A 188 12.04 2.11 -46.55
CA VAL A 188 12.85 2.67 -45.44
C VAL A 188 12.27 3.97 -44.87
N ASN A 189 11.72 4.84 -45.73
CA ASN A 189 11.11 6.11 -45.33
C ASN A 189 9.82 5.95 -44.50
N ARG A 190 9.09 4.84 -44.67
CA ARG A 190 7.82 4.57 -43.98
C ARG A 190 7.99 3.67 -42.76
N ARG A 191 9.13 3.01 -42.60
CA ARG A 191 9.39 2.04 -41.52
C ARG A 191 9.16 2.61 -40.12
N ARG A 192 9.71 3.79 -39.84
CA ARG A 192 9.53 4.46 -38.53
C ARG A 192 8.08 4.90 -38.30
N LEU A 193 7.40 5.38 -39.35
CA LEU A 193 5.98 5.76 -39.26
C LEU A 193 5.10 4.54 -38.93
N VAL A 194 5.28 3.43 -39.65
CA VAL A 194 4.55 2.18 -39.38
C VAL A 194 4.84 1.65 -37.99
N THR A 195 6.12 1.68 -37.57
CA THR A 195 6.49 1.32 -36.19
C THR A 195 5.76 2.19 -35.18
N GLY A 196 5.78 3.52 -35.35
CA GLY A 196 5.07 4.45 -34.47
C GLY A 196 3.56 4.22 -34.42
N LEU A 197 2.92 3.98 -35.56
CA LEU A 197 1.48 3.72 -35.65
C LEU A 197 1.07 2.42 -34.96
N VAL A 198 1.79 1.32 -35.22
CA VAL A 198 1.51 0.02 -34.58
C VAL A 198 1.68 0.14 -33.05
N MET A 199 2.74 0.81 -32.61
CA MET A 199 2.96 1.04 -31.18
C MET A 199 1.86 1.93 -30.58
N ALA A 200 1.44 2.99 -31.27
CA ALA A 200 0.35 3.86 -30.82
C ALA A 200 -0.98 3.10 -30.67
N ILE A 201 -1.27 2.15 -31.55
CA ILE A 201 -2.46 1.29 -31.44
C ILE A 201 -2.39 0.41 -30.19
N ILE A 202 -1.26 -0.27 -29.95
CA ILE A 202 -1.07 -1.15 -28.78
C ILE A 202 -1.20 -0.34 -27.48
N ILE A 203 -0.59 0.84 -27.45
CA ILE A 203 -0.62 1.75 -26.30
C ILE A 203 -2.02 2.31 -26.08
N GLY A 204 -2.71 2.70 -27.14
CA GLY A 204 -4.10 3.13 -27.09
C GLY A 204 -5.03 2.04 -26.56
N ALA A 205 -4.83 0.78 -26.97
CA ALA A 205 -5.60 -0.35 -26.46
C ALA A 205 -5.38 -0.58 -24.95
N SER A 206 -4.12 -0.48 -24.48
CA SER A 206 -3.79 -0.55 -23.05
C SER A 206 -4.43 0.60 -22.25
N PHE A 207 -4.42 1.83 -22.78
CA PHE A 207 -5.06 2.98 -22.15
C PHE A 207 -6.60 2.84 -22.10
N VAL A 208 -7.22 2.39 -23.19
CA VAL A 208 -8.66 2.12 -23.24
C VAL A 208 -9.03 1.03 -22.24
N TRP A 209 -8.23 -0.04 -22.14
CA TRP A 209 -8.42 -1.06 -21.11
C TRP A 209 -8.31 -0.49 -19.69
N ALA A 210 -7.32 0.38 -19.43
CA ALA A 210 -7.17 1.06 -18.14
C ALA A 210 -8.40 1.91 -17.78
N MET A 211 -9.01 2.63 -18.74
CA MET A 211 -10.24 3.40 -18.51
C MET A 211 -11.41 2.52 -18.08
N PHE A 212 -11.56 1.34 -18.68
CA PHE A 212 -12.62 0.40 -18.33
C PHE A 212 -12.37 -0.30 -16.99
N ASP A 213 -11.16 -0.85 -16.79
CA ASP A 213 -10.84 -1.67 -15.62
C ASP A 213 -10.72 -0.82 -14.34
N THR A 214 -10.31 0.45 -14.43
CA THR A 214 -10.25 1.35 -13.26
C THR A 214 -11.64 1.55 -12.64
N GLN A 215 -12.70 1.56 -13.45
CA GLN A 215 -14.07 1.71 -12.95
C GLN A 215 -14.66 0.40 -12.44
N ALA A 216 -14.22 -0.74 -12.99
CA ALA A 216 -14.75 -2.05 -12.63
C ALA A 216 -14.02 -2.70 -11.45
N ASN A 217 -12.68 -2.59 -11.41
CA ASN A 217 -11.80 -3.23 -10.45
C ASN A 217 -10.62 -2.30 -10.09
N PRO A 218 -10.81 -1.25 -9.28
CA PRO A 218 -9.77 -0.24 -8.99
C PRO A 218 -8.45 -0.84 -8.49
N THR A 219 -8.48 -1.77 -7.52
CA THR A 219 -7.29 -2.41 -6.95
C THR A 219 -6.52 -3.24 -7.99
N LEU A 220 -7.23 -4.01 -8.81
CA LEU A 220 -6.61 -4.80 -9.88
C LEU A 220 -6.00 -3.89 -10.95
N SER A 221 -6.75 -2.86 -11.36
CA SER A 221 -6.30 -1.87 -12.34
C SER A 221 -5.06 -1.12 -11.85
N TYR A 222 -4.95 -0.86 -10.54
CA TYR A 222 -3.77 -0.24 -9.95
C TYR A 222 -2.49 -1.07 -10.15
N PHE A 223 -2.55 -2.38 -9.90
CA PHE A 223 -1.40 -3.28 -9.96
C PHE A 223 -1.16 -3.95 -11.32
N SER A 224 -2.14 -3.92 -12.23
CA SER A 224 -2.09 -4.67 -13.49
C SER A 224 -1.07 -4.12 -14.46
N THR A 225 -0.21 -5.00 -14.97
CA THR A 225 0.75 -4.63 -16.03
C THR A 225 0.04 -4.17 -17.31
N LEU A 226 -1.16 -4.68 -17.58
CA LEU A 226 -1.91 -4.38 -18.81
C LEU A 226 -2.51 -2.98 -18.80
N THR A 227 -2.99 -2.51 -17.64
CA THR A 227 -3.55 -1.16 -17.45
C THR A 227 -2.46 -0.10 -17.30
N ARG A 228 -1.23 -0.51 -16.95
CA ARG A 228 -0.06 0.37 -16.78
C ARG A 228 0.86 0.45 -18.00
N ALA A 229 0.79 -0.53 -18.91
CA ALA A 229 1.71 -0.62 -20.05
C ALA A 229 1.71 0.62 -20.96
N TRP A 230 0.58 1.33 -21.08
CA TRP A 230 0.50 2.54 -21.90
C TRP A 230 1.41 3.67 -21.40
N GLU A 231 1.68 3.76 -20.09
CA GLU A 231 2.55 4.79 -19.51
C GLU A 231 4.00 4.62 -19.99
N LEU A 232 4.53 3.39 -19.88
CA LEU A 232 5.83 3.00 -20.45
C LEU A 232 5.81 3.16 -21.99
N GLY A 233 4.68 2.81 -22.60
CA GLY A 233 4.43 2.97 -24.02
C GLY A 233 4.57 4.40 -24.52
N VAL A 234 4.04 5.40 -23.80
CA VAL A 234 4.18 6.82 -24.17
C VAL A 234 5.65 7.22 -24.21
N GLY A 235 6.43 6.82 -23.20
CA GLY A 235 7.88 7.01 -23.21
C GLY A 235 8.54 6.40 -24.46
N ALA A 236 8.12 5.19 -24.84
CA ALA A 236 8.61 4.54 -26.04
C ALA A 236 8.21 5.27 -27.34
N LEU A 237 7.00 5.82 -27.42
CA LEU A 237 6.58 6.63 -28.57
C LEU A 237 7.45 7.88 -28.72
N ILE A 238 7.80 8.55 -27.61
CA ILE A 238 8.74 9.68 -27.63
C ILE A 238 10.12 9.24 -28.17
N ALA A 239 10.59 8.03 -27.82
CA ALA A 239 11.84 7.50 -28.35
C ALA A 239 11.76 7.19 -29.87
N ILE A 240 10.66 6.58 -30.34
CA ILE A 240 10.44 6.27 -31.77
C ILE A 240 10.35 7.56 -32.60
N THR A 241 9.68 8.58 -32.07
CA THR A 241 9.45 9.88 -32.71
C THR A 241 10.55 10.90 -32.44
N ALA A 242 11.63 10.50 -31.75
CA ALA A 242 12.78 11.37 -31.44
C ALA A 242 13.34 12.19 -32.62
N PRO A 243 13.41 11.68 -33.86
CA PRO A 243 13.85 12.48 -35.00
C PRO A 243 13.00 13.73 -35.28
N TRP A 244 11.69 13.68 -35.01
CA TRP A 244 10.81 14.83 -35.17
C TRP A 244 11.02 15.82 -34.04
N TRP A 245 11.15 15.35 -32.79
CA TRP A 245 11.45 16.20 -31.64
C TRP A 245 12.82 16.87 -31.74
N SER A 246 13.80 16.22 -32.38
CA SER A 246 15.13 16.81 -32.59
C SER A 246 15.11 18.09 -33.43
N GLN A 247 14.07 18.26 -34.27
CA GLN A 247 13.85 19.43 -35.12
C GLN A 247 13.08 20.57 -34.42
N LEU A 248 12.70 20.39 -33.14
CA LEU A 248 12.01 21.43 -32.37
C LEU A 248 12.80 22.75 -32.36
N PRO A 249 12.14 23.90 -32.63
CA PRO A 249 12.77 25.21 -32.50
C PRO A 249 13.34 25.42 -31.10
N ALA A 250 14.55 25.99 -31.02
CA ALA A 250 15.25 26.19 -29.75
C ALA A 250 14.44 27.01 -28.72
N ARG A 251 13.57 27.91 -29.18
CA ARG A 251 12.68 28.72 -28.32
C ARG A 251 11.54 27.93 -27.68
N MET A 252 11.07 26.86 -28.32
CA MET A 252 9.95 26.04 -27.80
C MET A 252 10.41 25.03 -26.75
N ARG A 253 11.66 24.58 -26.81
CA ARG A 253 12.24 23.61 -25.87
C ARG A 253 12.09 24.02 -24.39
N PRO A 254 12.48 25.23 -23.95
CA PRO A 254 12.30 25.61 -22.55
C PRO A 254 10.82 25.72 -22.15
N VAL A 255 9.94 26.16 -23.06
CA VAL A 255 8.49 26.24 -22.79
C VAL A 255 7.93 24.85 -22.51
N LEU A 256 8.19 23.88 -23.39
CA LEU A 256 7.73 22.50 -23.21
C LEU A 256 8.32 21.87 -21.93
N ALA A 257 9.59 22.14 -21.62
CA ALA A 257 10.24 21.64 -20.43
C ALA A 257 9.61 22.20 -19.14
N TRP A 258 9.31 23.50 -19.08
CA TRP A 258 8.67 24.12 -17.93
C TRP A 258 7.19 23.76 -17.80
N VAL A 259 6.45 23.67 -18.90
CA VAL A 259 5.06 23.20 -18.90
C VAL A 259 4.99 21.75 -18.41
N GLY A 260 5.88 20.89 -18.90
CA GLY A 260 5.99 19.51 -18.42
C GLY A 260 6.37 19.44 -16.94
N LEU A 261 7.37 20.22 -16.49
CA LEU A 261 7.75 20.24 -15.07
C LEU A 261 6.62 20.75 -14.17
N LEU A 262 5.92 21.81 -14.58
CA LEU A 262 4.76 22.33 -13.86
C LEU A 262 3.62 21.30 -13.82
N GLY A 263 3.36 20.60 -14.94
CA GLY A 263 2.36 19.53 -14.98
C GLY A 263 2.68 18.37 -14.03
N ILE A 264 3.95 17.98 -13.89
CA ILE A 264 4.38 16.98 -12.91
C ILE A 264 4.15 17.50 -11.49
N ILE A 265 4.54 18.73 -11.19
CA ILE A 265 4.32 19.35 -9.87
C ILE A 265 2.82 19.39 -9.55
N VAL A 266 1.98 19.87 -10.47
CA VAL A 266 0.52 19.90 -10.31
C VAL A 266 -0.02 18.48 -10.04
N SER A 267 0.45 17.48 -10.78
CA SER A 267 0.03 16.09 -10.56
C SER A 267 0.31 15.62 -9.13
N ILE A 268 1.51 15.91 -8.61
CA ILE A 268 1.95 15.52 -7.27
C ILE A 268 1.08 16.15 -6.16
N PHE A 269 0.56 17.37 -6.36
CA PHE A 269 -0.24 18.07 -5.35
C PHE A 269 -1.75 17.93 -5.51
N VAL A 270 -2.24 17.63 -6.72
CA VAL A 270 -3.68 17.58 -7.02
C VAL A 270 -4.22 16.16 -7.01
N ILE A 271 -3.48 15.21 -7.58
CA ILE A 271 -3.88 13.80 -7.59
C ILE A 271 -3.75 13.26 -6.17
N ASN A 272 -4.68 12.42 -5.75
CA ASN A 272 -4.66 11.78 -4.43
C ASN A 272 -5.28 10.38 -4.52
N GLY A 273 -5.17 9.61 -3.43
CA GLY A 273 -5.62 8.22 -3.38
C GLY A 273 -7.14 8.00 -3.43
N THR A 274 -7.97 9.05 -3.40
CA THR A 274 -9.44 8.92 -3.56
C THR A 274 -9.87 8.94 -5.01
N MET A 275 -9.02 9.45 -5.91
CA MET A 275 -9.35 9.57 -7.32
C MET A 275 -9.23 8.22 -8.05
N PRO A 276 -10.06 7.95 -9.08
CA PRO A 276 -9.93 6.75 -9.91
C PRO A 276 -8.53 6.64 -10.55
N PHE A 277 -7.81 5.57 -10.24
CA PHE A 277 -6.41 5.40 -10.64
C PHE A 277 -6.13 3.99 -11.18
N PRO A 278 -5.36 3.82 -12.28
CA PRO A 278 -4.61 4.82 -13.06
C PRO A 278 -5.42 5.81 -13.89
N ALA A 279 -6.55 5.42 -14.45
CA ALA A 279 -7.21 6.20 -15.50
C ALA A 279 -8.47 6.90 -14.98
N PRO A 280 -8.71 8.20 -15.30
CA PRO A 280 -8.01 9.01 -16.31
C PRO A 280 -6.82 9.83 -15.76
N TRP A 281 -6.63 9.92 -14.44
CA TRP A 281 -5.79 10.96 -13.84
C TRP A 281 -4.28 10.83 -14.13
N VAL A 282 -3.77 9.61 -14.38
CA VAL A 282 -2.36 9.39 -14.78
C VAL A 282 -2.02 10.00 -16.14
N VAL A 283 -3.00 10.39 -16.96
CA VAL A 283 -2.74 11.11 -18.23
C VAL A 283 -1.91 12.37 -18.00
N LEU A 284 -2.20 13.13 -16.94
CA LEU A 284 -1.50 14.37 -16.64
C LEU A 284 0.01 14.17 -16.39
N PRO A 285 0.45 13.35 -15.40
CA PRO A 285 1.87 13.13 -15.15
C PRO A 285 2.58 12.43 -16.32
N VAL A 286 1.89 11.56 -17.07
CA VAL A 286 2.48 10.88 -18.23
C VAL A 286 2.77 11.86 -19.37
N VAL A 287 1.78 12.68 -19.76
CA VAL A 287 1.96 13.70 -20.80
C VAL A 287 2.98 14.73 -20.35
N ALA A 288 2.91 15.19 -19.10
CA ALA A 288 3.85 16.14 -18.54
C ALA A 288 5.30 15.63 -18.60
N THR A 289 5.52 14.36 -18.24
CA THR A 289 6.84 13.71 -18.36
C THR A 289 7.29 13.58 -19.81
N ALA A 290 6.40 13.20 -20.71
CA ALA A 290 6.68 13.11 -22.14
C ALA A 290 7.12 14.46 -22.73
N LEU A 291 6.50 15.57 -22.31
CA LEU A 291 6.88 16.93 -22.70
C LEU A 291 8.31 17.28 -22.27
N VAL A 292 8.68 17.00 -21.02
CA VAL A 292 10.06 17.23 -20.52
C VAL A 292 11.06 16.36 -21.30
N LEU A 293 10.72 15.09 -21.55
CA LEU A 293 11.59 14.19 -22.30
C LEU A 293 11.81 14.65 -23.74
N ALA A 294 10.73 15.02 -24.44
CA ALA A 294 10.74 15.51 -25.81
C ALA A 294 11.52 16.82 -25.95
N ALA A 295 11.33 17.75 -25.02
CA ALA A 295 12.08 19.00 -24.99
C ALA A 295 13.60 18.76 -24.94
N GLY A 296 14.06 17.75 -24.20
CA GLY A 296 15.47 17.38 -24.09
C GLY A 296 16.07 16.65 -25.30
N ILE A 297 15.31 16.40 -26.36
CA ILE A 297 15.81 15.75 -27.59
C ILE A 297 16.42 16.81 -28.52
N GLY A 298 17.67 16.59 -28.97
CA GLY A 298 18.34 17.47 -29.94
C GLY A 298 18.99 18.74 -29.36
N GLY A 299 19.13 18.87 -28.03
CA GLY A 299 19.89 19.94 -27.39
C GLY A 299 19.90 19.88 -25.86
N GLU A 300 20.83 20.58 -25.21
CA GLU A 300 20.88 20.67 -23.75
C GLU A 300 19.79 21.58 -23.18
N GLN A 301 19.12 21.13 -22.12
CA GLN A 301 18.13 21.90 -21.35
C GLN A 301 18.83 22.88 -20.39
N ARG A 302 19.39 23.96 -20.95
CA ARG A 302 20.18 24.95 -20.19
C ARG A 302 19.40 25.69 -19.10
N PHE A 303 18.06 25.69 -19.15
CA PHE A 303 17.21 26.52 -18.29
C PHE A 303 16.39 25.75 -17.24
N LEU A 304 16.56 24.43 -17.15
CA LEU A 304 15.80 23.58 -16.21
C LEU A 304 16.61 23.31 -14.93
N PHE A 305 17.07 24.39 -14.27
CA PHE A 305 17.97 24.32 -13.11
C PHE A 305 17.50 23.43 -11.94
N PRO A 306 16.18 23.28 -11.64
CA PRO A 306 15.74 22.40 -10.57
C PRO A 306 16.08 20.93 -10.85
N LEU A 307 16.18 20.54 -12.13
CA LEU A 307 16.49 19.17 -12.52
C LEU A 307 17.98 18.96 -12.84
N THR A 308 18.68 19.99 -13.31
CA THR A 308 20.05 19.85 -13.83
C THR A 308 21.17 20.16 -12.82
N ASN A 309 20.82 20.58 -11.60
CA ASN A 309 21.81 20.86 -10.55
C ASN A 309 22.47 19.56 -10.01
N ARG A 310 23.59 19.71 -9.31
CA ARG A 310 24.40 18.58 -8.81
C ARG A 310 23.67 17.69 -7.80
N VAL A 311 22.79 18.27 -6.97
CA VAL A 311 22.02 17.54 -5.97
C VAL A 311 21.00 16.64 -6.67
N SER A 312 20.20 17.22 -7.57
CA SER A 312 19.24 16.46 -8.39
C SER A 312 19.94 15.40 -9.24
N GLY A 313 21.11 15.70 -9.80
CA GLY A 313 21.92 14.72 -10.51
C GLY A 313 22.37 13.54 -9.63
N TYR A 314 22.80 13.81 -8.38
CA TYR A 314 23.21 12.76 -7.44
C TYR A 314 22.02 11.91 -6.97
N LEU A 315 20.93 12.54 -6.54
CA LEU A 315 19.70 11.86 -6.16
C LEU A 315 19.15 11.01 -7.31
N GLY A 316 19.21 11.53 -8.54
CA GLY A 316 18.84 10.79 -9.75
C GLY A 316 19.71 9.56 -9.97
N ASN A 317 21.03 9.66 -9.75
CA ASN A 317 21.93 8.52 -9.86
C ASN A 317 21.59 7.42 -8.85
N ILE A 318 21.31 7.78 -7.59
CA ILE A 318 21.00 6.82 -6.52
C ILE A 318 19.50 6.48 -6.39
N SER A 319 18.65 7.02 -7.26
CA SER A 319 17.18 6.89 -7.17
C SER A 319 16.67 5.46 -7.13
N TYR A 320 17.39 4.52 -7.76
CA TYR A 320 17.02 3.10 -7.69
C TYR A 320 17.22 2.56 -6.27
N SER A 321 18.40 2.75 -5.68
CA SER A 321 18.67 2.40 -4.28
C SER A 321 17.72 3.13 -3.31
N LEU A 322 17.42 4.42 -3.53
CA LEU A 322 16.43 5.17 -2.74
C LEU A 322 15.05 4.49 -2.80
N TYR A 323 14.60 4.12 -3.99
CA TYR A 323 13.32 3.45 -4.17
C TYR A 323 13.28 2.07 -3.50
N LEU A 324 14.37 1.31 -3.49
CA LEU A 324 14.36 -0.01 -2.82
C LEU A 324 14.36 0.10 -1.29
N TRP A 325 15.10 1.05 -0.72
CA TRP A 325 15.26 1.14 0.74
C TRP A 325 14.17 1.95 1.44
N HIS A 326 13.48 2.86 0.76
CA HIS A 326 12.54 3.76 1.45
C HIS A 326 11.44 3.01 2.20
N PHE A 327 10.77 2.09 1.51
CA PHE A 327 9.58 1.45 2.05
C PHE A 327 9.87 0.45 3.18
N PRO A 328 10.86 -0.47 3.08
CA PRO A 328 11.19 -1.34 4.20
C PRO A 328 11.61 -0.55 5.44
N VAL A 329 12.39 0.53 5.26
CA VAL A 329 12.82 1.37 6.38
C VAL A 329 11.63 2.03 7.08
N ILE A 330 10.69 2.59 6.31
CA ILE A 330 9.44 3.18 6.83
C ILE A 330 8.66 2.14 7.64
N ILE A 331 8.41 0.95 7.06
CA ILE A 331 7.60 -0.09 7.69
C ILE A 331 8.26 -0.62 8.98
N PHE A 332 9.57 -0.92 8.97
CA PHE A 332 10.26 -1.39 10.17
C PHE A 332 10.40 -0.30 11.23
N ALA A 333 10.75 0.93 10.86
CA ALA A 333 10.84 2.02 11.82
C ALA A 333 9.49 2.29 12.51
N GLY A 334 8.38 2.16 11.77
CA GLY A 334 7.02 2.34 12.30
C GLY A 334 6.62 1.28 13.35
N THR A 335 7.30 0.12 13.37
CA THR A 335 7.12 -0.88 14.42
C THR A 335 7.90 -0.58 15.70
N LEU A 336 8.95 0.23 15.62
CA LEU A 336 9.84 0.55 16.74
C LEU A 336 9.58 1.94 17.32
N ILE A 337 9.13 2.88 16.49
CA ILE A 337 8.94 4.29 16.83
C ILE A 337 7.57 4.70 16.31
N ARG A 338 6.76 5.36 17.16
CA ARG A 338 5.46 5.90 16.76
C ARG A 338 5.61 6.85 15.57
N PRO A 339 4.90 6.64 14.44
CA PRO A 339 5.03 7.46 13.24
C PRO A 339 4.77 8.96 13.44
N SER A 340 3.95 9.33 14.42
CA SER A 340 3.68 10.73 14.78
C SER A 340 4.84 11.44 15.49
N SER A 341 5.89 10.72 15.88
CA SER A 341 7.05 11.28 16.57
C SER A 341 7.99 12.02 15.60
N PRO A 342 8.49 13.23 15.94
CA PRO A 342 9.55 13.88 15.16
C PRO A 342 10.82 13.02 15.03
N VAL A 343 11.10 12.19 16.06
CA VAL A 343 12.22 11.25 16.05
C VAL A 343 12.07 10.21 14.94
N TYR A 344 10.85 9.72 14.69
CA TYR A 344 10.57 8.79 13.60
C TYR A 344 10.98 9.39 12.25
N SER A 345 10.54 10.61 11.95
CA SER A 345 10.86 11.29 10.69
C SER A 345 12.38 11.44 10.48
N VAL A 346 13.10 11.90 11.51
CA VAL A 346 14.57 12.08 11.43
C VAL A 346 15.29 10.75 11.22
N VAL A 347 14.93 9.72 11.99
CA VAL A 347 15.55 8.39 11.90
C VAL A 347 15.28 7.77 10.54
N VAL A 348 14.04 7.81 10.05
CA VAL A 348 13.66 7.24 8.75
C VAL A 348 14.39 7.94 7.61
N VAL A 349 14.36 9.27 7.54
CA VAL A 349 15.05 10.02 6.47
C VAL A 349 16.55 9.75 6.47
N ALA A 350 17.18 9.74 7.65
CA ALA A 350 18.60 9.44 7.78
C ALA A 350 18.92 8.00 7.37
N ALA A 351 18.14 7.02 7.83
CA ALA A 351 18.32 5.62 7.49
C ALA A 351 18.14 5.36 5.98
N ILE A 352 17.12 5.93 5.35
CA ILE A 352 16.90 5.83 3.90
C ILE A 352 18.11 6.41 3.15
N ALA A 353 18.55 7.62 3.51
CA ALA A 353 19.67 8.27 2.84
C ALA A 353 20.97 7.48 2.97
N VAL A 354 21.29 7.01 4.18
CA VAL A 354 22.52 6.25 4.47
C VAL A 354 22.49 4.89 3.79
N LEU A 355 21.44 4.08 3.99
CA LEU A 355 21.35 2.74 3.41
C LEU A 355 21.35 2.79 1.88
N SER A 356 20.65 3.75 1.29
CA SER A 356 20.64 3.94 -0.17
C SER A 356 22.00 4.35 -0.71
N ALA A 357 22.68 5.29 -0.05
CA ALA A 357 24.02 5.69 -0.46
C ALA A 357 25.02 4.53 -0.32
N LEU A 358 24.94 3.74 0.74
CA LEU A 358 25.79 2.56 0.94
C LEU A 358 25.50 1.49 -0.11
N ALA A 359 24.24 1.12 -0.32
CA ALA A 359 23.85 0.12 -1.32
C ALA A 359 24.28 0.55 -2.72
N TYR A 360 24.09 1.82 -3.08
CA TYR A 360 24.52 2.33 -4.38
C TYR A 360 26.04 2.21 -4.56
N ASN A 361 26.81 2.69 -3.58
CA ASN A 361 28.27 2.78 -3.72
C ASN A 361 29.00 1.44 -3.48
N LEU A 362 28.40 0.52 -2.72
CA LEU A 362 29.01 -0.76 -2.34
C LEU A 362 28.49 -1.93 -3.17
N VAL A 363 27.29 -1.85 -3.74
CA VAL A 363 26.66 -2.97 -4.45
C VAL A 363 26.26 -2.58 -5.86
N GLU A 364 25.37 -1.59 -6.02
CA GLU A 364 24.81 -1.23 -7.33
C GLU A 364 25.89 -0.80 -8.33
N LEU A 365 26.65 0.25 -8.02
CA LEU A 365 27.64 0.83 -8.93
C LEU A 365 28.80 -0.14 -9.22
N PRO A 366 29.41 -0.80 -8.22
CA PRO A 366 30.52 -1.72 -8.48
C PRO A 366 30.08 -2.93 -9.32
N LEU A 367 28.93 -3.54 -9.05
CA LEU A 367 28.47 -4.72 -9.79
C LEU A 367 27.98 -4.37 -11.19
N HIS A 368 27.30 -3.22 -11.37
CA HIS A 368 26.92 -2.72 -12.68
C HIS A 368 28.14 -2.49 -13.60
N LYS A 369 29.25 -2.00 -13.03
CA LYS A 369 30.51 -1.75 -13.77
C LYS A 369 31.45 -2.96 -13.80
N SER A 370 31.04 -4.10 -13.24
CA SER A 370 31.87 -5.29 -13.18
C SER A 370 31.90 -6.09 -14.49
N PRO A 371 32.97 -6.86 -14.73
CA PRO A 371 33.04 -7.81 -15.84
C PRO A 371 32.21 -9.09 -15.58
N TRP A 372 31.47 -9.18 -14.45
CA TRP A 372 30.50 -10.24 -14.16
C TRP A 372 29.50 -10.39 -15.33
N LEU A 373 29.12 -11.60 -15.73
CA LEU A 373 28.30 -11.86 -16.94
C LEU A 373 28.87 -11.32 -18.27
N GLY A 374 30.18 -11.02 -18.35
CA GLY A 374 30.85 -10.78 -19.63
C GLY A 374 30.82 -12.03 -20.52
N GLY A 375 30.69 -11.83 -21.84
CA GLY A 375 30.54 -12.89 -22.83
C GLY A 375 31.71 -13.89 -22.90
N LYS A 376 31.78 -14.69 -23.98
CA LYS A 376 32.88 -15.64 -24.21
C LYS A 376 34.21 -14.89 -24.29
N MET A 377 35.00 -14.96 -23.23
CA MET A 377 36.28 -14.30 -23.07
C MET A 377 37.33 -15.32 -22.64
N SER A 378 38.57 -15.14 -23.11
CA SER A 378 39.68 -15.97 -22.61
C SER A 378 39.87 -15.78 -21.10
N ARG A 379 40.32 -16.84 -20.42
CA ARG A 379 40.62 -16.81 -18.97
C ARG A 379 41.57 -15.66 -18.62
N HIS A 380 42.56 -15.38 -19.46
CA HIS A 380 43.51 -14.29 -19.25
C HIS A 380 42.83 -12.91 -19.31
N ARG A 381 41.99 -12.65 -20.32
CA ARG A 381 41.30 -11.35 -20.46
C ARG A 381 40.31 -11.12 -19.32
N ARG A 382 39.60 -12.17 -18.90
CA ARG A 382 38.70 -12.12 -17.75
C ARG A 382 39.48 -11.76 -16.47
N ARG A 383 40.64 -12.38 -16.24
CA ARG A 383 41.50 -12.07 -15.08
C ARG A 383 42.00 -10.63 -15.10
N SER A 384 42.43 -10.11 -16.26
CA SER A 384 42.88 -8.71 -16.37
C SER A 384 41.76 -7.71 -16.10
N GLU A 385 40.54 -7.97 -16.60
CA GLU A 385 39.39 -7.09 -16.36
C GLU A 385 38.96 -7.09 -14.89
N TRP A 386 38.96 -8.25 -14.22
CA TRP A 386 38.71 -8.32 -12.78
C TRP A 386 39.79 -7.61 -11.95
N LEU A 387 41.06 -7.70 -12.33
CA LEU A 387 42.16 -6.98 -11.67
C LEU A 387 42.04 -5.47 -11.87
N ALA A 388 41.65 -5.01 -13.07
CA ALA A 388 41.39 -3.60 -13.35
C ALA A 388 40.22 -3.08 -12.53
N TRP A 389 39.10 -3.82 -12.53
CA TRP A 389 37.92 -3.51 -11.72
C TRP A 389 38.27 -3.43 -10.22
N ARG A 390 39.00 -4.43 -9.68
CA ARG A 390 39.39 -4.44 -8.27
C ARG A 390 40.26 -3.23 -7.90
N ARG A 391 41.20 -2.84 -8.76
CA ARG A 391 42.03 -1.64 -8.54
C ARG A 391 41.20 -0.36 -8.54
N GLN A 392 40.18 -0.27 -9.39
CA GLN A 392 39.34 0.91 -9.51
C GLN A 392 38.32 1.05 -8.37
N TYR A 393 37.66 -0.04 -7.96
CA TYR A 393 36.52 0.01 -7.03
C TYR A 393 36.85 -0.38 -5.59
N ALA A 394 37.85 -1.25 -5.35
CA ALA A 394 38.13 -1.74 -3.99
C ALA A 394 38.51 -0.65 -2.97
N PRO A 395 39.30 0.39 -3.31
CA PRO A 395 39.62 1.46 -2.34
C PRO A 395 38.37 2.24 -1.91
N ALA A 396 37.50 2.59 -2.87
CA ALA A 396 36.25 3.29 -2.59
C ALA A 396 35.28 2.40 -1.78
N MET A 397 35.15 1.12 -2.14
CA MET A 397 34.33 0.17 -1.38
C MET A 397 34.84 -0.02 0.06
N LYS A 398 36.16 -0.10 0.28
CA LYS A 398 36.73 -0.18 1.64
C LYS A 398 36.40 1.07 2.46
N ARG A 399 36.64 2.26 1.90
CA ARG A 399 36.36 3.54 2.58
C ARG A 399 34.88 3.69 2.90
N ASN A 400 34.01 3.45 1.91
CA ASN A 400 32.57 3.58 2.07
C ASN A 400 32.00 2.48 2.98
N GLY A 401 32.59 1.28 2.97
CA GLY A 401 32.23 0.17 3.85
C GLY A 401 32.58 0.46 5.31
N LEU A 402 33.76 1.02 5.58
CA LEU A 402 34.14 1.48 6.93
C LEU A 402 33.21 2.59 7.44
N ALA A 403 32.94 3.60 6.61
CA ALA A 403 32.00 4.68 6.97
C ALA A 403 30.59 4.12 7.23
N GLY A 404 30.13 3.19 6.39
CA GLY A 404 28.84 2.52 6.58
C GLY A 404 28.77 1.70 7.86
N ALA A 405 29.82 0.95 8.18
CA ALA A 405 29.90 0.18 9.43
C ALA A 405 29.85 1.10 10.66
N SER A 406 30.55 2.24 10.64
CA SER A 406 30.49 3.22 11.73
C SER A 406 29.10 3.85 11.89
N LEU A 407 28.42 4.18 10.79
CA LEU A 407 27.06 4.72 10.82
C LEU A 407 26.03 3.70 11.32
N LEU A 408 26.16 2.43 10.91
CA LEU A 408 25.33 1.34 11.39
C LEU A 408 25.54 1.11 12.89
N ALA A 409 26.79 1.08 13.37
CA ALA A 409 27.10 0.94 14.79
C ALA A 409 26.49 2.09 15.62
N LEU A 410 26.60 3.33 15.14
CA LEU A 410 25.97 4.49 15.78
C LEU A 410 24.43 4.36 15.80
N GLY A 411 23.83 3.94 14.69
CA GLY A 411 22.38 3.71 14.61
C GLY A 411 21.89 2.64 15.59
N VAL A 412 22.63 1.54 15.75
CA VAL A 412 22.34 0.49 16.74
C VAL A 412 22.42 1.03 18.17
N VAL A 413 23.44 1.84 18.48
CA VAL A 413 23.57 2.48 19.81
C VAL A 413 22.39 3.41 20.10
N VAL A 414 21.98 4.24 19.12
CA VAL A 414 20.81 5.11 19.27
C VAL A 414 19.53 4.29 19.47
N LEU A 415 19.30 3.26 18.64
CA LEU A 415 18.14 2.37 18.76
C LEU A 415 18.08 1.62 20.09
N ALA A 416 19.23 1.22 20.65
CA ALA A 416 19.28 0.57 21.96
C ALA A 416 18.87 1.50 23.12
N ILE A 417 18.92 2.82 22.93
CA ILE A 417 18.61 3.82 23.95
C ILE A 417 17.14 4.29 23.84
N LEU A 418 16.54 4.23 22.65
CA LEU A 418 15.17 4.70 22.35
C LEU A 418 14.01 4.04 23.16
N PRO A 419 14.03 2.74 23.52
CA PRO A 419 12.98 2.10 24.30
C PRO A 419 12.73 2.77 25.66
N SER A 420 13.73 3.49 26.20
CA SER A 420 13.65 4.23 27.45
C SER A 420 12.73 5.48 27.39
N LEU A 421 12.18 5.82 26.21
CA LEU A 421 11.51 7.11 25.96
C LEU A 421 10.02 7.01 25.60
N SER A 422 9.45 5.80 25.42
CA SER A 422 8.02 5.64 25.19
C SER A 422 7.34 5.03 26.41
N PRO A 423 6.50 5.77 27.15
CA PRO A 423 5.75 5.20 28.25
C PRO A 423 4.74 4.20 27.70
N ASN A 424 4.83 2.95 28.18
CA ASN A 424 3.79 1.95 27.98
C ASN A 424 2.54 2.42 28.77
N PRO A 425 1.36 2.55 28.14
CA PRO A 425 0.16 3.07 28.78
C PRO A 425 -0.33 2.19 29.96
N ALA A 426 0.11 0.93 30.01
CA ALA A 426 -0.17 0.01 31.11
C ALA A 426 0.99 -0.11 32.12
N ALA A 427 2.10 0.62 31.94
CA ALA A 427 3.20 0.62 32.90
C ALA A 427 2.71 1.15 34.25
N GLY A 428 2.51 0.24 35.21
CA GLY A 428 2.01 0.55 36.53
C GLY A 428 0.48 0.51 36.68
N TYR A 429 -0.27 -0.06 35.73
CA TYR A 429 -1.68 -0.38 35.96
C TYR A 429 -1.79 -1.38 37.12
N VAL A 430 -2.53 -0.98 38.16
CA VAL A 430 -2.86 -1.85 39.28
C VAL A 430 -4.34 -2.19 39.14
N PRO A 431 -4.69 -3.47 38.92
CA PRO A 431 -6.08 -3.83 38.81
C PRO A 431 -6.87 -3.47 40.06
N PRO A 432 -8.13 -3.00 39.93
CA PRO A 432 -8.99 -2.82 41.07
C PRO A 432 -9.17 -4.16 41.81
N ALA A 433 -9.24 -4.09 43.15
CA ALA A 433 -9.45 -5.29 43.96
C ALA A 433 -10.77 -5.99 43.57
N PRO A 434 -10.81 -7.33 43.52
CA PRO A 434 -12.04 -8.06 43.22
C PRO A 434 -13.14 -7.67 44.22
N THR A 435 -14.31 -7.28 43.72
CA THR A 435 -15.48 -7.08 44.57
C THR A 435 -15.94 -8.42 45.14
N THR A 436 -15.81 -8.60 46.46
CA THR A 436 -16.26 -9.80 47.17
C THR A 436 -17.75 -9.66 47.53
N GLY A 437 -18.64 -10.29 46.75
CA GLY A 437 -20.08 -10.34 46.99
C GLY A 437 -20.79 -11.27 45.99
N PRO A 438 -22.04 -11.70 46.26
CA PRO A 438 -22.82 -12.45 45.28
C PRO A 438 -23.09 -11.59 44.03
N SER A 439 -22.65 -12.07 42.88
CA SER A 439 -22.80 -11.36 41.61
C SER A 439 -24.16 -11.62 40.97
N THR A 440 -24.77 -10.55 40.46
CA THR A 440 -25.95 -10.62 39.59
C THR A 440 -25.59 -10.85 38.11
N SER A 441 -24.29 -10.89 37.77
CA SER A 441 -23.80 -11.09 36.40
C SER A 441 -22.52 -11.95 36.34
N PRO A 442 -22.54 -13.22 36.80
CA PRO A 442 -21.35 -14.07 36.90
C PRO A 442 -20.56 -14.24 35.59
N GLN A 443 -21.22 -14.27 34.42
CA GLN A 443 -20.53 -14.40 33.14
C GLN A 443 -19.75 -13.12 32.82
N ALA A 444 -20.35 -11.94 33.05
CA ALA A 444 -19.68 -10.66 32.86
C ALA A 444 -18.46 -10.49 33.79
N ASP A 445 -18.59 -10.93 35.04
CA ASP A 445 -17.51 -10.88 36.03
C ASP A 445 -16.33 -11.79 35.65
N ALA A 446 -16.62 -12.96 35.07
CA ALA A 446 -15.57 -13.85 34.58
C ALA A 446 -14.75 -13.21 33.45
N VAL A 447 -15.40 -12.50 32.52
CA VAL A 447 -14.71 -11.75 31.46
C VAL A 447 -13.88 -10.61 32.04
N GLN A 448 -14.43 -9.85 33.00
CA GLN A 448 -13.70 -8.79 33.72
C GLN A 448 -12.45 -9.31 34.44
N ALA A 449 -12.53 -10.48 35.08
CA ALA A 449 -11.37 -11.11 35.71
C ALA A 449 -10.27 -11.48 34.67
N GLN A 450 -10.66 -11.99 33.50
CA GLN A 450 -9.71 -12.31 32.44
C GLN A 450 -9.10 -11.06 31.79
N LEU A 451 -9.89 -9.99 31.62
CA LEU A 451 -9.39 -8.68 31.15
C LEU A 451 -8.37 -8.10 32.13
N SER A 452 -8.65 -8.17 33.42
CA SER A 452 -7.73 -7.74 34.49
C SER A 452 -6.41 -8.52 34.45
N ALA A 453 -6.47 -9.83 34.25
CA ALA A 453 -5.29 -10.68 34.07
C ALA A 453 -4.51 -10.31 32.79
N ALA A 454 -5.20 -10.01 31.68
CA ALA A 454 -4.55 -9.60 30.44
C ALA A 454 -3.85 -8.24 30.55
N LEU A 455 -4.47 -7.27 31.22
CA LEU A 455 -3.89 -5.93 31.45
C LEU A 455 -2.66 -5.95 32.36
N SER A 456 -2.56 -6.92 33.26
CA SER A 456 -1.43 -7.10 34.19
C SER A 456 -0.40 -8.14 33.74
N ALA A 457 -0.60 -8.77 32.58
CA ALA A 457 0.28 -9.81 32.07
C ALA A 457 1.68 -9.27 31.74
N SER A 458 2.71 -9.97 32.22
CA SER A 458 4.12 -9.68 31.90
C SER A 458 4.70 -10.63 30.85
N THR A 459 3.94 -11.63 30.42
CA THR A 459 4.34 -12.61 29.40
C THR A 459 3.16 -12.94 28.50
N TRP A 460 3.42 -13.16 27.21
CA TRP A 460 2.41 -13.59 26.26
C TRP A 460 1.83 -14.96 26.61
N PRO A 461 0.50 -15.16 26.48
CA PRO A 461 -0.08 -16.49 26.61
C PRO A 461 0.31 -17.37 25.41
N GLU A 462 0.20 -18.69 25.58
CA GLU A 462 0.14 -19.59 24.43
C GLU A 462 -1.23 -19.42 23.77
N PHE A 463 -1.25 -18.73 22.63
CA PHE A 463 -2.49 -18.44 21.93
C PHE A 463 -3.17 -19.70 21.41
N ASN A 464 -4.47 -19.82 21.68
CA ASN A 464 -5.32 -20.89 21.19
C ASN A 464 -6.62 -20.28 20.61
N PRO A 465 -6.80 -20.30 19.28
CA PRO A 465 -5.91 -20.89 18.26
C PRO A 465 -4.59 -20.10 18.07
N PRO A 466 -3.52 -20.74 17.53
CA PRO A 466 -2.25 -20.07 17.28
C PRO A 466 -2.37 -18.86 16.35
N ILE A 467 -1.77 -17.74 16.73
CA ILE A 467 -1.78 -16.48 15.96
C ILE A 467 -0.73 -16.45 14.84
N VAL A 468 -0.87 -17.36 13.87
CA VAL A 468 -0.04 -17.35 12.64
C VAL A 468 -0.64 -16.40 11.62
N ASN A 469 -1.93 -16.51 11.31
CA ASN A 469 -2.61 -15.55 10.45
C ASN A 469 -3.97 -15.22 11.08
N LEU A 470 -4.06 -14.06 11.72
CA LEU A 470 -5.28 -13.63 12.40
C LEU A 470 -6.47 -13.44 11.45
N ALA A 471 -6.23 -13.19 10.16
CA ALA A 471 -7.31 -13.12 9.17
C ALA A 471 -8.03 -14.47 8.99
N ASP A 472 -7.33 -15.60 9.22
CA ASP A 472 -7.92 -16.94 9.18
C ASP A 472 -8.79 -17.24 10.41
N GLN A 473 -8.72 -16.37 11.45
CA GLN A 473 -9.53 -16.48 12.66
C GLN A 473 -10.80 -15.61 12.61
N ARG A 474 -11.11 -15.02 11.44
CA ARG A 474 -12.39 -14.34 11.20
C ARG A 474 -13.56 -15.31 11.39
N VAL A 475 -14.74 -14.75 11.62
CA VAL A 475 -15.96 -15.55 11.88
C VAL A 475 -16.33 -16.42 10.66
N PRO A 476 -16.72 -17.69 10.85
CA PRO A 476 -17.05 -18.60 9.74
C PRO A 476 -18.15 -18.07 8.82
N GLN A 477 -19.11 -17.34 9.36
CA GLN A 477 -20.22 -16.74 8.60
C GLN A 477 -19.72 -15.77 7.53
N TRP A 478 -18.60 -15.09 7.78
CA TRP A 478 -17.92 -14.26 6.79
C TRP A 478 -17.23 -15.15 5.76
N THR A 479 -16.33 -16.03 6.21
CA THR A 479 -15.33 -16.68 5.36
C THR A 479 -15.88 -17.86 4.55
N GLU A 480 -16.88 -18.56 5.06
CA GLU A 480 -17.42 -19.79 4.44
C GLU A 480 -18.74 -19.53 3.70
N ASN A 481 -19.64 -18.72 4.29
CA ASN A 481 -20.99 -18.51 3.76
C ASN A 481 -21.15 -17.19 2.98
N GLY A 482 -20.14 -16.33 3.00
CA GLY A 482 -20.17 -15.02 2.34
C GLY A 482 -21.19 -14.05 2.95
N CYS A 483 -21.56 -14.24 4.22
CA CYS A 483 -22.59 -13.43 4.88
C CYS A 483 -22.10 -12.02 5.26
N LEU A 484 -20.85 -11.66 5.01
CA LEU A 484 -20.40 -10.26 5.08
C LEU A 484 -21.19 -9.38 4.09
N ASN A 485 -21.52 -9.90 2.91
CA ASN A 485 -22.25 -9.18 1.86
C ASN A 485 -23.49 -10.01 1.48
N VAL A 486 -24.55 -9.90 2.27
CA VAL A 486 -25.80 -10.64 2.03
C VAL A 486 -26.51 -10.06 0.80
N THR A 487 -26.98 -10.97 -0.05
CA THR A 487 -27.76 -10.70 -1.25
C THR A 487 -28.91 -11.71 -1.34
N ALA A 488 -29.81 -11.53 -2.30
CA ALA A 488 -30.84 -12.54 -2.57
C ALA A 488 -30.28 -13.94 -2.92
N ARG A 489 -29.00 -14.06 -3.34
CA ARG A 489 -28.41 -15.34 -3.75
C ARG A 489 -27.92 -16.20 -2.58
N ASN A 490 -27.46 -15.57 -1.51
CA ASN A 490 -26.90 -16.24 -0.33
C ASN A 490 -27.72 -16.00 0.95
N PHE A 491 -28.87 -15.31 0.86
CA PHE A 491 -29.75 -15.02 1.99
C PHE A 491 -30.09 -16.28 2.83
N ASP A 492 -30.48 -17.37 2.17
CA ASP A 492 -30.86 -18.63 2.84
C ASP A 492 -29.66 -19.36 3.47
N LEU A 493 -28.43 -19.06 3.03
CA LEU A 493 -27.20 -19.59 3.62
C LEU A 493 -26.79 -18.84 4.90
N CYS A 494 -27.42 -17.71 5.19
CA CYS A 494 -27.10 -16.82 6.30
C CYS A 494 -28.10 -16.93 7.46
N SER A 495 -28.69 -18.12 7.64
CA SER A 495 -29.60 -18.46 8.74
C SER A 495 -28.96 -19.53 9.64
N TYR A 496 -28.98 -19.29 10.95
CA TYR A 496 -28.26 -20.08 11.96
C TYR A 496 -29.11 -20.30 13.21
N GLY A 497 -28.60 -21.08 14.17
CA GLY A 497 -29.26 -21.31 15.46
C GLY A 497 -30.06 -22.60 15.50
N ALA A 498 -31.18 -22.60 16.23
CA ALA A 498 -31.91 -23.82 16.56
C ALA A 498 -32.44 -24.54 15.31
N SER A 499 -32.29 -25.87 15.27
CA SER A 499 -32.79 -26.72 14.17
C SER A 499 -34.32 -26.79 14.07
N ALA A 500 -35.02 -26.55 15.19
CA ALA A 500 -36.47 -26.38 15.26
C ALA A 500 -36.79 -25.06 15.99
N PRO A 501 -36.66 -23.91 15.31
CA PRO A 501 -36.79 -22.61 15.96
C PRO A 501 -38.24 -22.32 16.35
N THR A 502 -38.42 -21.72 17.52
CA THR A 502 -39.72 -21.22 18.00
C THR A 502 -39.82 -19.70 17.90
N ARG A 503 -38.71 -19.03 17.59
CA ARG A 503 -38.56 -17.59 17.51
C ARG A 503 -37.58 -17.21 16.42
N THR A 504 -37.70 -15.99 15.91
CA THR A 504 -36.81 -15.46 14.87
C THR A 504 -36.09 -14.21 15.38
N ALA A 505 -34.77 -14.19 15.23
CA ALA A 505 -33.94 -13.02 15.43
C ALA A 505 -33.28 -12.59 14.12
N VAL A 506 -33.09 -11.29 13.95
CA VAL A 506 -32.31 -10.72 12.84
C VAL A 506 -31.10 -9.97 13.40
N VAL A 507 -29.94 -10.17 12.77
CA VAL A 507 -28.72 -9.37 13.01
C VAL A 507 -28.49 -8.46 11.81
N MET A 508 -28.43 -7.15 12.05
CA MET A 508 -28.26 -6.13 10.99
C MET A 508 -27.06 -5.23 11.26
N GLY A 509 -26.41 -4.80 10.18
CA GLY A 509 -25.33 -3.83 10.21
C GLY A 509 -24.22 -4.14 9.23
N ASP A 510 -23.02 -3.69 9.57
CA ASP A 510 -21.86 -3.85 8.71
C ASP A 510 -21.03 -5.12 9.05
N SER A 511 -19.74 -5.06 8.74
CA SER A 511 -18.79 -6.12 9.05
C SER A 511 -18.65 -6.36 10.56
N ILE A 512 -18.95 -5.38 11.42
CA ILE A 512 -18.97 -5.55 12.88
C ILE A 512 -20.16 -6.40 13.31
N ALA A 513 -21.37 -6.13 12.79
CA ALA A 513 -22.53 -7.00 13.00
C ALA A 513 -22.24 -8.44 12.55
N THR A 514 -21.54 -8.62 11.43
CA THR A 514 -21.08 -9.95 10.99
C THR A 514 -20.15 -10.59 12.03
N SER A 515 -19.19 -9.84 12.57
CA SER A 515 -18.24 -10.34 13.58
C SER A 515 -18.88 -10.72 14.92
N TRP A 516 -20.07 -10.19 15.23
CA TRP A 516 -20.88 -10.55 16.40
C TRP A 516 -21.64 -11.87 16.24
N LEU A 517 -21.77 -12.42 15.02
CA LEU A 517 -22.63 -13.58 14.76
C LEU A 517 -22.33 -14.79 15.65
N PRO A 518 -21.06 -15.21 15.89
CA PRO A 518 -20.78 -16.31 16.83
C PRO A 518 -21.32 -16.05 18.25
N ALA A 519 -21.13 -14.84 18.79
CA ALA A 519 -21.69 -14.46 20.09
C ALA A 519 -23.21 -14.55 20.11
N VAL A 520 -23.86 -13.98 19.08
CA VAL A 520 -25.33 -13.91 18.97
C VAL A 520 -25.93 -15.30 18.82
N ILE A 521 -25.36 -16.14 17.95
CA ILE A 521 -25.82 -17.50 17.73
C ILE A 521 -25.70 -18.31 19.02
N SER A 522 -24.53 -18.28 19.67
CA SER A 522 -24.28 -18.98 20.94
C SER A 522 -25.23 -18.51 22.05
N ALA A 523 -25.58 -17.21 22.08
CA ALA A 523 -26.49 -16.65 23.05
C ALA A 523 -27.96 -17.05 22.82
N LEU A 524 -28.40 -17.11 21.57
CA LEU A 524 -29.82 -17.22 21.20
C LEU A 524 -30.26 -18.64 20.85
N GLU A 525 -29.35 -19.50 20.37
CA GLU A 525 -29.67 -20.89 20.03
C GLU A 525 -30.27 -21.67 21.23
N PRO A 526 -29.71 -21.59 22.46
CA PRO A 526 -30.30 -22.26 23.63
C PRO A 526 -31.68 -21.73 24.01
N LEU A 527 -32.05 -20.53 23.52
CA LEU A 527 -33.35 -19.90 23.74
C LEU A 527 -34.35 -20.21 22.62
N GLY A 528 -33.99 -21.08 21.67
CA GLY A 528 -34.89 -21.56 20.61
C GLY A 528 -35.07 -20.60 19.44
N TYR A 529 -34.13 -19.68 19.21
CA TYR A 529 -34.15 -18.76 18.07
C TYR A 529 -33.47 -19.34 16.83
N SER A 530 -34.01 -19.01 15.66
CA SER A 530 -33.23 -18.91 14.42
C SER A 530 -32.69 -17.48 14.26
N VAL A 531 -31.44 -17.34 13.84
CA VAL A 531 -30.75 -16.06 13.65
C VAL A 531 -30.48 -15.86 12.17
N GLN A 532 -31.16 -14.88 11.56
CA GLN A 532 -30.92 -14.45 10.18
C GLN A 532 -29.98 -13.26 10.13
N ALA A 533 -28.86 -13.38 9.43
CA ALA A 533 -27.96 -12.26 9.17
C ALA A 533 -28.42 -11.44 7.96
N LEU A 534 -28.40 -10.12 8.11
CA LEU A 534 -28.64 -9.11 7.07
C LEU A 534 -27.55 -8.05 7.16
N THR A 535 -26.35 -8.42 6.70
CA THR A 535 -25.13 -7.62 6.84
C THR A 535 -24.51 -7.24 5.51
N LYS A 536 -23.89 -6.05 5.47
CA LYS A 536 -23.14 -5.55 4.31
C LYS A 536 -21.90 -4.79 4.74
N GLU A 537 -20.75 -5.19 4.22
CA GLU A 537 -19.46 -4.54 4.46
C GLU A 537 -19.53 -3.01 4.31
N SER A 538 -18.96 -2.29 5.27
CA SER A 538 -18.89 -0.82 5.32
C SER A 538 -20.23 -0.09 5.21
N CYS A 539 -21.35 -0.79 5.41
CA CYS A 539 -22.68 -0.24 5.26
C CYS A 539 -23.41 -0.18 6.61
N PRO A 540 -23.37 0.97 7.31
CA PRO A 540 -24.06 1.11 8.58
C PRO A 540 -25.58 1.12 8.40
N ILE A 541 -26.31 0.81 9.47
CA ILE A 541 -27.77 0.88 9.47
C ILE A 541 -28.30 2.32 9.55
N ALA A 542 -27.50 3.26 10.04
CA ALA A 542 -27.89 4.66 10.16
C ALA A 542 -28.35 5.20 8.78
N ARG A 543 -29.52 5.85 8.74
CA ARG A 543 -30.12 6.40 7.50
C ARG A 543 -29.45 7.70 7.07
N THR A 544 -28.16 7.62 6.76
CA THR A 544 -27.34 8.72 6.23
C THR A 544 -26.44 8.22 5.12
N ASP A 545 -26.09 9.13 4.22
CA ASP A 545 -25.14 8.84 3.15
C ASP A 545 -23.73 8.76 3.75
N VAL A 546 -23.05 7.66 3.45
CA VAL A 546 -21.63 7.47 3.75
C VAL A 546 -20.84 7.35 2.45
N PHE A 547 -19.59 7.79 2.46
CA PHE A 547 -18.69 7.59 1.33
C PHE A 547 -18.38 6.11 1.12
N ASP A 548 -18.09 5.73 -0.12
CA ASP A 548 -17.65 4.39 -0.45
C ASP A 548 -16.28 4.14 0.20
N PRO A 549 -16.08 3.00 0.90
CA PRO A 549 -14.78 2.69 1.49
C PRO A 549 -13.65 2.68 0.46
N ALA A 550 -13.92 2.21 -0.76
CA ALA A 550 -12.96 2.12 -1.87
C ALA A 550 -12.79 3.45 -2.61
N ALA A 551 -13.78 4.34 -2.56
CA ALA A 551 -13.78 5.64 -3.24
C ALA A 551 -14.36 6.74 -2.34
N ARG A 552 -13.49 7.27 -1.46
CA ARG A 552 -13.81 8.14 -0.31
C ARG A 552 -14.46 9.50 -0.63
N ASP A 553 -14.69 9.81 -1.90
CA ASP A 553 -15.37 11.02 -2.39
C ASP A 553 -16.70 10.72 -3.11
N THR A 554 -17.08 9.44 -3.19
CA THR A 554 -18.32 8.99 -3.82
C THR A 554 -19.28 8.42 -2.78
N VAL A 555 -20.55 8.81 -2.85
CA VAL A 555 -21.58 8.26 -1.95
C VAL A 555 -21.76 6.77 -2.23
N PHE A 556 -21.80 5.97 -1.17
CA PHE A 556 -21.92 4.52 -1.25
C PHE A 556 -23.36 4.08 -1.58
N THR A 557 -23.81 4.33 -2.80
CA THR A 557 -25.19 4.05 -3.26
C THR A 557 -25.62 2.58 -3.12
N ALA A 558 -24.66 1.66 -3.19
CA ALA A 558 -24.90 0.23 -2.95
C ALA A 558 -25.28 -0.06 -1.49
N CYS A 559 -24.85 0.79 -0.54
CA CYS A 559 -25.28 0.69 0.86
C CYS A 559 -26.74 1.13 1.01
N ALA A 560 -27.13 2.28 0.45
CA ALA A 560 -28.52 2.74 0.47
C ALA A 560 -29.48 1.71 -0.14
N SER A 561 -29.11 1.14 -1.30
CA SER A 561 -29.90 0.09 -1.94
C SER A 561 -30.02 -1.18 -1.08
N PHE A 562 -28.97 -1.51 -0.33
CA PHE A 562 -28.97 -2.66 0.57
C PHE A 562 -29.81 -2.42 1.82
N THR A 563 -29.71 -1.25 2.46
CA THR A 563 -30.47 -0.96 3.68
C THR A 563 -31.97 -1.00 3.40
N ASP A 564 -32.42 -0.47 2.25
CA ASP A 564 -33.82 -0.57 1.81
C ASP A 564 -34.26 -2.04 1.60
N TRP A 565 -33.41 -2.85 0.94
CA TRP A 565 -33.70 -4.28 0.73
C TRP A 565 -33.72 -5.07 2.04
N ALA A 566 -32.75 -4.83 2.93
CA ALA A 566 -32.63 -5.49 4.22
C ALA A 566 -33.84 -5.14 5.10
N GLN A 567 -34.29 -3.89 5.10
CA GLN A 567 -35.50 -3.48 5.80
C GLN A 567 -36.75 -4.20 5.28
N GLN A 568 -36.91 -4.31 3.96
CA GLN A 568 -38.01 -5.09 3.38
C GLN A 568 -37.96 -6.57 3.83
N LYS A 569 -36.76 -7.14 3.93
CA LYS A 569 -36.58 -8.51 4.43
C LYS A 569 -36.93 -8.65 5.90
N VAL A 570 -36.58 -7.68 6.75
CA VAL A 570 -37.00 -7.66 8.15
C VAL A 570 -38.52 -7.67 8.27
N GLN A 571 -39.22 -6.86 7.47
CA GLN A 571 -40.69 -6.83 7.46
C GLN A 571 -41.30 -8.17 7.01
N GLN A 572 -40.65 -8.88 6.07
CA GLN A 572 -41.09 -10.21 5.61
C GLN A 572 -40.84 -11.31 6.65
N LEU A 573 -39.70 -11.25 7.35
CA LEU A 573 -39.32 -12.23 8.36
C LEU A 573 -40.13 -12.08 9.64
N ASP A 574 -40.60 -10.86 9.92
CA ASP A 574 -41.41 -10.52 11.08
C ASP A 574 -40.77 -11.06 12.38
N PRO A 575 -39.57 -10.57 12.76
CA PRO A 575 -38.80 -11.17 13.84
C PRO A 575 -39.32 -10.79 15.24
N ASP A 576 -38.97 -11.61 16.22
CA ASP A 576 -39.19 -11.33 17.64
C ASP A 576 -38.09 -10.41 18.22
N LEU A 577 -36.89 -10.48 17.64
CA LEU A 577 -35.71 -9.74 18.10
C LEU A 577 -34.90 -9.21 16.90
N ILE A 578 -34.43 -7.97 17.01
CA ILE A 578 -33.50 -7.36 16.06
C ILE A 578 -32.29 -6.85 16.85
N ILE A 579 -31.11 -7.34 16.48
CA ILE A 579 -29.82 -6.91 17.04
C ILE A 579 -29.09 -6.10 15.97
N LEU A 580 -28.66 -4.88 16.33
CA LEU A 580 -28.02 -3.94 15.41
C LEU A 580 -26.63 -3.57 15.91
N SER A 581 -25.65 -3.53 15.03
CA SER A 581 -24.29 -3.08 15.36
C SER A 581 -23.56 -2.55 14.13
N ASP A 582 -23.05 -1.33 14.23
CA ASP A 582 -22.28 -0.67 13.18
C ASP A 582 -20.83 -0.43 13.63
N SER A 583 -19.90 -0.33 12.69
CA SER A 583 -18.55 0.13 12.99
C SER A 583 -18.54 1.56 13.51
N PHE A 584 -17.84 1.79 14.63
CA PHE A 584 -17.63 3.14 15.15
C PHE A 584 -16.83 4.04 14.19
N LEU A 585 -16.16 3.47 13.18
CA LEU A 585 -15.47 4.23 12.13
C LEU A 585 -16.43 4.76 11.05
N SER A 586 -17.67 4.26 10.99
CA SER A 586 -18.66 4.72 10.00
C SER A 586 -19.04 6.18 10.20
N ILE A 587 -18.97 6.72 11.43
CA ILE A 587 -19.21 8.14 11.71
C ILE A 587 -18.18 9.08 11.06
N LYS A 588 -16.99 8.56 10.69
CA LYS A 588 -15.96 9.30 9.94
C LYS A 588 -16.15 9.25 8.43
N ARG A 589 -17.10 8.41 7.97
CA ARG A 589 -17.38 8.21 6.54
C ARG A 589 -18.60 9.00 6.09
N LEU A 590 -19.17 9.87 6.91
CA LEU A 590 -20.34 10.68 6.54
C LEU A 590 -20.06 11.47 5.26
N ALA A 591 -20.97 11.38 4.28
CA ALA A 591 -20.86 12.09 3.02
C ALA A 591 -20.92 13.62 3.20
N SER A 592 -21.51 14.08 4.31
CA SER A 592 -21.53 15.48 4.73
C SER A 592 -20.14 16.02 5.11
N GLN A 593 -19.16 15.14 5.36
CA GLN A 593 -17.86 15.46 5.95
C GLN A 593 -17.96 16.15 7.32
N ALA A 594 -19.09 15.95 8.01
CA ALA A 594 -19.24 16.43 9.38
C ALA A 594 -18.20 15.77 10.30
N GLU A 595 -17.70 16.53 11.27
CA GLU A 595 -16.77 16.04 12.29
C GLU A 595 -17.23 16.44 13.70
N GLY A 596 -16.74 15.72 14.71
CA GLY A 596 -16.97 16.04 16.12
C GLY A 596 -18.47 16.13 16.46
N PRO A 597 -18.91 17.14 17.22
CA PRO A 597 -20.31 17.25 17.66
C PRO A 597 -21.34 17.32 16.52
N VAL A 598 -20.96 17.83 15.34
CA VAL A 598 -21.88 17.88 14.18
C VAL A 598 -22.12 16.48 13.63
N ALA A 599 -21.05 15.67 13.50
CA ALA A 599 -21.15 14.27 13.11
C ALA A 599 -21.95 13.45 14.14
N GLU A 600 -21.75 13.71 15.44
CA GLU A 600 -22.52 13.09 16.52
C GLU A 600 -24.02 13.34 16.38
N SER A 601 -24.42 14.59 16.13
CA SER A 601 -25.83 14.95 15.94
C SER A 601 -26.42 14.34 14.67
N GLU A 602 -25.68 14.35 13.56
CA GLU A 602 -26.12 13.75 12.30
C GLU A 602 -26.34 12.25 12.46
N TRP A 603 -25.37 11.54 13.06
CA TRP A 603 -25.47 10.12 13.34
C TRP A 603 -26.64 9.80 14.27
N THR A 604 -26.82 10.58 15.34
CA THR A 604 -27.93 10.40 16.29
C THR A 604 -29.28 10.43 15.58
N ALA A 605 -29.49 11.43 14.71
CA ALA A 605 -30.75 11.56 13.96
C ALA A 605 -30.94 10.42 12.95
N ALA A 606 -29.89 10.08 12.19
CA ALA A 606 -29.92 9.04 11.18
C ALA A 606 -30.14 7.64 11.78
N TYR A 607 -29.51 7.34 12.91
CA TYR A 607 -29.66 6.08 13.63
C TYR A 607 -31.04 5.99 14.29
N ALA A 608 -31.55 7.07 14.87
CA ALA A 608 -32.92 7.10 15.42
C ALA A 608 -33.98 6.88 14.33
N ALA A 609 -33.79 7.44 13.14
CA ALA A 609 -34.64 7.18 11.98
C ALA A 609 -34.63 5.70 11.58
N ALA A 610 -33.43 5.09 11.50
CA ALA A 610 -33.28 3.65 11.24
C ALA A 610 -34.06 2.80 12.25
N LEU A 611 -33.96 3.10 13.55
CA LEU A 611 -34.65 2.36 14.60
C LEU A 611 -36.18 2.51 14.56
N ALA A 612 -36.68 3.67 14.11
CA ALA A 612 -38.10 3.96 13.99
C ALA A 612 -38.74 3.21 12.80
N GLU A 613 -37.96 2.89 11.78
CA GLU A 613 -38.34 2.19 10.57
C GLU A 613 -38.49 0.65 10.74
N LEU A 614 -38.00 0.11 11.86
CA LEU A 614 -38.06 -1.31 12.19
C LEU A 614 -39.43 -1.70 12.80
N PRO A 615 -39.87 -2.97 12.64
CA PRO A 615 -41.15 -3.45 13.16
C PRO A 615 -41.36 -3.12 14.64
N ALA A 616 -42.49 -2.48 14.97
CA ALA A 616 -42.80 -2.07 16.34
C ALA A 616 -42.97 -3.27 17.30
N ARG A 617 -43.33 -4.45 16.79
CA ARG A 617 -43.51 -5.67 17.60
C ARG A 617 -42.20 -6.34 18.00
N ALA A 618 -41.13 -6.10 17.25
CA ALA A 618 -39.85 -6.73 17.50
C ALA A 618 -39.17 -6.03 18.68
N SER A 619 -38.59 -6.81 19.59
CA SER A 619 -37.65 -6.24 20.55
C SER A 619 -36.40 -5.78 19.80
N LYS A 620 -35.91 -4.59 20.12
CA LYS A 620 -34.76 -3.98 19.42
C LYS A 620 -33.61 -3.81 20.39
N VAL A 621 -32.42 -4.26 19.99
CA VAL A 621 -31.18 -4.17 20.77
C VAL A 621 -30.09 -3.55 19.90
N SER A 622 -29.71 -2.31 20.23
CA SER A 622 -28.49 -1.70 19.71
C SER A 622 -27.31 -2.20 20.53
N LEU A 623 -26.45 -3.01 19.90
CA LEU A 623 -25.26 -3.59 20.50
C LEU A 623 -24.05 -2.73 20.11
N MET A 624 -23.46 -2.04 21.08
CA MET A 624 -22.30 -1.18 20.83
C MET A 624 -21.19 -2.01 20.17
N PRO A 625 -20.53 -1.51 19.09
CA PRO A 625 -19.37 -2.18 18.51
C PRO A 625 -18.26 -2.37 19.54
N PRO A 626 -17.35 -3.32 19.33
CA PRO A 626 -16.13 -3.40 20.12
C PRO A 626 -15.30 -2.10 20.04
N PRO A 627 -14.65 -1.65 21.13
CA PRO A 627 -13.86 -0.41 21.16
C PRO A 627 -12.52 -0.47 20.39
N GLY A 628 -12.15 -1.66 19.89
CA GLY A 628 -10.86 -1.92 19.28
C GLY A 628 -9.75 -2.12 20.31
N ALA A 629 -8.62 -2.64 19.85
CA ALA A 629 -7.37 -2.71 20.61
C ALA A 629 -6.18 -2.41 19.69
N GLN A 630 -4.96 -2.58 20.19
CA GLN A 630 -3.79 -2.57 19.32
C GLN A 630 -3.80 -3.83 18.45
N ASN A 631 -3.50 -3.70 17.14
CA ASN A 631 -3.50 -4.83 16.22
C ASN A 631 -2.35 -5.81 16.58
N LEU A 632 -2.70 -7.03 17.00
CA LEU A 632 -1.75 -8.09 17.37
C LEU A 632 -0.78 -8.43 16.24
N GLN A 633 -1.19 -8.36 14.97
CA GLN A 633 -0.27 -8.61 13.85
C GLN A 633 0.88 -7.59 13.80
N SER A 634 0.72 -6.42 14.43
CA SER A 634 1.73 -5.37 14.50
C SER A 634 2.48 -5.34 15.83
N CYS A 635 1.77 -5.44 16.96
CA CYS A 635 2.36 -5.23 18.29
C CYS A 635 2.85 -6.53 18.95
N TYR A 636 2.37 -7.72 18.54
CA TYR A 636 2.92 -8.99 19.01
C TYR A 636 4.20 -9.30 18.21
N THR A 637 5.35 -9.24 18.88
CA THR A 637 6.69 -9.41 18.30
C THR A 637 7.61 -10.13 19.28
N PRO A 638 8.77 -10.67 18.84
CA PRO A 638 9.77 -11.24 19.74
C PRO A 638 10.34 -10.24 20.76
N LEU A 639 10.16 -8.93 20.56
CA LEU A 639 10.74 -7.86 21.37
C LEU A 639 9.71 -7.13 22.26
N SER A 640 8.42 -7.42 22.09
CA SER A 640 7.35 -6.72 22.81
C SER A 640 6.78 -7.54 23.95
N GLN A 641 6.13 -6.85 24.88
CA GLN A 641 5.41 -7.42 26.02
C GLN A 641 3.90 -7.23 25.85
N PRO A 642 3.05 -8.01 26.56
CA PRO A 642 1.60 -7.86 26.51
C PRO A 642 1.09 -6.42 26.64
N GLY A 643 1.73 -5.63 27.51
CA GLY A 643 1.38 -4.24 27.72
C GLY A 643 1.55 -3.34 26.49
N ASP A 644 2.41 -3.70 25.54
CA ASP A 644 2.62 -2.95 24.29
C ASP A 644 1.46 -3.14 23.29
N CYS A 645 0.57 -4.11 23.55
CA CYS A 645 -0.65 -4.36 22.77
C CYS A 645 -1.92 -3.89 23.51
N ILE A 646 -1.79 -2.95 24.44
CA ILE A 646 -2.94 -2.31 25.09
C ILE A 646 -3.20 -0.97 24.41
N ARG A 647 -4.48 -0.68 24.14
CA ARG A 647 -4.90 0.59 23.56
C ARG A 647 -5.97 1.25 24.44
N SER A 648 -5.90 2.57 24.55
CA SER A 648 -6.99 3.34 25.16
C SER A 648 -8.16 3.48 24.19
N ILE A 649 -9.38 3.61 24.73
CA ILE A 649 -10.57 3.92 23.94
C ILE A 649 -10.36 5.16 23.08
N GLN A 650 -10.80 5.08 21.82
CA GLN A 650 -10.67 6.15 20.83
C GLN A 650 -11.79 7.20 20.98
N ASP A 651 -11.51 8.44 20.58
CA ASP A 651 -12.50 9.53 20.63
C ASP A 651 -13.72 9.22 19.75
N ASP A 652 -13.53 8.59 18.59
CA ASP A 652 -14.61 8.21 17.67
C ASP A 652 -15.55 7.17 18.28
N PHE A 653 -15.01 6.24 19.07
CA PHE A 653 -15.82 5.29 19.81
C PHE A 653 -16.72 6.02 20.82
N ASN A 654 -16.16 6.98 21.56
CA ASN A 654 -16.92 7.79 22.51
C ASN A 654 -17.99 8.66 21.82
N LEU A 655 -17.68 9.17 20.63
CA LEU A 655 -18.62 9.91 19.77
C LEU A 655 -19.82 9.03 19.41
N LEU A 656 -19.57 7.84 18.87
CA LEU A 656 -20.61 6.88 18.49
C LEU A 656 -21.41 6.40 19.71
N LEU A 657 -20.74 6.11 20.82
CA LEU A 657 -21.37 5.67 22.07
C LEU A 657 -22.46 6.64 22.53
N ARG A 658 -22.16 7.95 22.53
CA ARG A 658 -23.14 8.98 22.89
C ARG A 658 -24.27 9.07 21.87
N ALA A 659 -23.93 9.06 20.58
CA ALA A 659 -24.91 9.18 19.50
C ALA A 659 -25.94 8.03 19.53
N GLU A 660 -25.48 6.78 19.59
CA GLU A 660 -26.36 5.62 19.57
C GLU A 660 -27.12 5.42 20.89
N THR A 661 -26.51 5.75 22.03
CA THR A 661 -27.23 5.75 23.32
C THR A 661 -28.40 6.74 23.30
N SER A 662 -28.17 7.95 22.78
CA SER A 662 -29.19 9.00 22.66
C SER A 662 -30.30 8.60 21.67
N ALA A 663 -29.90 8.07 20.51
CA ALA A 663 -30.83 7.58 19.49
C ALA A 663 -31.70 6.41 20.01
N ALA A 664 -31.08 5.43 20.68
CA ALA A 664 -31.79 4.29 21.25
C ALA A 664 -32.79 4.73 22.33
N THR A 665 -32.40 5.66 23.20
CA THR A 665 -33.28 6.25 24.22
C THR A 665 -34.48 6.93 23.57
N THR A 666 -34.26 7.72 22.52
CA THR A 666 -35.32 8.42 21.77
C THR A 666 -36.28 7.44 21.09
N ALA A 667 -35.75 6.35 20.54
CA ALA A 667 -36.53 5.33 19.82
C ALA A 667 -37.13 4.23 20.71
N GLY A 668 -36.96 4.31 22.04
CA GLY A 668 -37.42 3.27 22.97
C GLY A 668 -36.76 1.90 22.75
N THR A 669 -35.53 1.90 22.23
CA THR A 669 -34.73 0.71 21.92
C THR A 669 -33.78 0.40 23.06
N THR A 670 -33.51 -0.89 23.31
CA THR A 670 -32.52 -1.29 24.31
C THR A 670 -31.12 -1.00 23.77
N PHE A 671 -30.30 -0.28 24.52
CA PHE A 671 -28.88 -0.09 24.22
C PHE A 671 -28.03 -0.94 25.15
N ILE A 672 -27.11 -1.74 24.60
CA ILE A 672 -26.14 -2.53 25.37
C ILE A 672 -24.74 -1.95 25.12
N ASN A 673 -24.18 -1.33 26.17
CA ASN A 673 -22.78 -0.95 26.18
C ASN A 673 -21.90 -2.20 26.38
N THR A 674 -21.18 -2.59 25.34
CA THR A 674 -20.29 -3.76 25.32
C THR A 674 -18.87 -3.44 25.77
N GLN A 675 -18.52 -2.17 26.01
CA GLN A 675 -17.18 -1.76 26.45
C GLN A 675 -16.64 -2.60 27.63
N PRO A 676 -17.43 -2.93 28.67
CA PRO A 676 -16.95 -3.77 29.78
C PRO A 676 -16.62 -5.21 29.37
N TRP A 677 -16.92 -5.64 28.15
CA TRP A 677 -16.51 -6.96 27.66
C TRP A 677 -15.15 -6.91 26.97
N PHE A 678 -14.54 -5.73 26.84
CA PHE A 678 -13.29 -5.52 26.11
C PHE A 678 -12.27 -4.70 26.87
N CYS A 679 -12.68 -3.89 27.86
CA CYS A 679 -11.79 -2.94 28.52
C CYS A 679 -12.07 -2.80 30.02
N ILE A 680 -11.05 -2.37 30.76
CA ILE A 680 -11.14 -1.89 32.15
C ILE A 680 -10.49 -0.51 32.21
N ASP A 681 -11.13 0.47 32.86
CA ASP A 681 -10.63 1.84 33.00
C ASP A 681 -10.19 2.47 31.66
N ALA A 682 -10.96 2.21 30.59
CA ALA A 682 -10.69 2.61 29.21
C ALA A 682 -9.40 2.03 28.58
N LEU A 683 -8.80 1.00 29.19
CA LEU A 683 -7.68 0.23 28.63
C LEU A 683 -8.19 -1.10 28.07
N CYS A 684 -7.91 -1.34 26.80
CA CYS A 684 -8.41 -2.49 26.04
C CYS A 684 -7.21 -3.37 25.60
N PRO A 685 -7.02 -4.55 26.21
CA PRO A 685 -6.00 -5.50 25.77
C PRO A 685 -6.40 -6.17 24.46
N ALA A 686 -5.41 -6.55 23.65
CA ALA A 686 -5.67 -7.23 22.37
C ALA A 686 -5.95 -8.74 22.50
N PHE A 687 -5.86 -9.29 23.71
CA PHE A 687 -6.13 -10.70 24.02
C PHE A 687 -6.87 -10.82 25.37
N VAL A 688 -7.59 -11.92 25.54
CA VAL A 688 -8.26 -12.30 26.80
C VAL A 688 -8.08 -13.80 27.00
N GLY A 689 -7.54 -14.19 28.16
CA GLY A 689 -7.11 -15.58 28.39
C GLY A 689 -6.06 -16.01 27.36
N THR A 690 -6.37 -17.02 26.55
CA THR A 690 -5.52 -17.51 25.45
C THR A 690 -6.01 -17.06 24.07
N SER A 691 -7.07 -16.26 24.00
CA SER A 691 -7.72 -15.91 22.74
C SER A 691 -7.31 -14.50 22.30
N ALA A 692 -6.98 -14.35 21.02
CA ALA A 692 -6.91 -13.03 20.39
C ALA A 692 -8.33 -12.44 20.32
N VAL A 693 -8.50 -11.17 20.71
CA VAL A 693 -9.81 -10.51 20.67
C VAL A 693 -10.21 -10.18 19.24
N TYR A 694 -9.25 -9.64 18.47
CA TYR A 694 -9.49 -9.12 17.13
C TYR A 694 -8.72 -9.90 16.06
N ALA A 695 -9.38 -10.19 14.94
CA ALA A 695 -8.80 -10.77 13.73
C ALA A 695 -7.99 -9.74 12.92
N ASP A 696 -8.34 -8.45 13.08
CA ASP A 696 -7.66 -7.31 12.47
C ASP A 696 -7.76 -6.07 13.39
N SER A 697 -7.95 -4.87 12.85
CA SER A 697 -8.03 -3.62 13.61
C SER A 697 -9.36 -3.42 14.35
N GLY A 698 -10.42 -4.16 13.99
CA GLY A 698 -11.76 -3.94 14.57
C GLY A 698 -12.70 -5.16 14.60
N HIS A 699 -12.47 -6.19 13.78
CA HIS A 699 -13.34 -7.36 13.73
C HIS A 699 -12.95 -8.39 14.79
N LEU A 700 -13.95 -8.95 15.47
CA LEU A 700 -13.73 -10.02 16.46
C LEU A 700 -13.20 -11.29 15.80
N THR A 701 -12.34 -12.02 16.52
CA THR A 701 -12.08 -13.42 16.17
C THR A 701 -13.31 -14.26 16.47
N ALA A 702 -13.47 -15.37 15.73
CA ALA A 702 -14.53 -16.33 15.97
C ALA A 702 -14.56 -16.81 17.43
N THR A 703 -13.38 -17.19 17.94
CA THR A 703 -13.21 -17.72 19.31
C THR A 703 -13.60 -16.70 20.37
N TYR A 704 -13.18 -15.43 20.23
CA TYR A 704 -13.54 -14.43 21.24
C TYR A 704 -15.01 -14.04 21.17
N SER A 705 -15.56 -13.85 19.96
CA SER A 705 -16.98 -13.59 19.74
C SER A 705 -17.85 -14.67 20.37
N GLU A 706 -17.57 -15.94 20.11
CA GLU A 706 -18.30 -17.06 20.74
C GLU A 706 -18.17 -17.05 22.27
N SER A 707 -16.98 -16.77 22.82
CA SER A 707 -16.74 -16.78 24.27
C SER A 707 -17.59 -15.77 25.06
N ILE A 708 -17.93 -14.63 24.46
CA ILE A 708 -18.77 -13.60 25.07
C ILE A 708 -20.27 -13.82 24.82
N GLY A 709 -20.65 -14.87 24.08
CA GLY A 709 -22.04 -15.26 23.86
C GLY A 709 -22.80 -15.53 25.17
N ALA A 710 -22.15 -16.14 26.16
CA ALA A 710 -22.75 -16.37 27.47
C ALA A 710 -23.04 -15.06 28.24
N VAL A 711 -22.17 -14.05 28.10
CA VAL A 711 -22.37 -12.71 28.68
C VAL A 711 -23.52 -12.00 27.99
N LEU A 712 -23.59 -12.11 26.66
CA LEU A 712 -24.70 -11.56 25.89
C LEU A 712 -26.02 -12.23 26.28
N GLN A 713 -26.07 -13.55 26.40
CA GLN A 713 -27.27 -14.29 26.82
C GLN A 713 -27.77 -13.82 28.20
N GLU A 714 -26.89 -13.76 29.19
CA GLU A 714 -27.20 -13.25 30.53
C GLU A 714 -27.78 -11.83 30.45
N LYS A 715 -27.16 -10.96 29.64
CA LYS A 715 -27.62 -9.59 29.48
C LYS A 715 -29.00 -9.52 28.83
N LEU A 716 -29.23 -10.27 27.76
CA LEU A 716 -30.50 -10.34 27.04
C LEU A 716 -31.63 -10.84 27.96
N LEU A 717 -31.38 -11.86 28.78
CA LEU A 717 -32.34 -12.38 29.75
C LEU A 717 -32.69 -11.36 30.85
N SER A 718 -31.70 -10.56 31.30
CA SER A 718 -31.90 -9.53 32.34
C SER A 718 -32.82 -8.38 31.89
N ILE A 719 -32.88 -8.09 30.59
CA ILE A 719 -33.61 -6.94 30.05
C ILE A 719 -35.09 -7.28 29.78
N LYS A 720 -35.51 -8.53 30.03
CA LYS A 720 -36.87 -9.03 29.78
C LYS A 720 -37.36 -8.70 28.37
N ILE A 721 -36.52 -9.00 27.37
CA ILE A 721 -36.94 -9.04 25.95
C ILE A 721 -38.27 -9.81 25.91
N ALA A 722 -39.34 -9.13 25.48
CA ALA A 722 -40.70 -9.41 25.93
C ALA A 722 -41.06 -10.91 25.94
N PRO A 723 -41.72 -11.42 27.00
CA PRO A 723 -42.32 -12.74 26.93
C PRO A 723 -43.45 -12.74 25.88
N PRO A 724 -43.77 -13.89 25.29
CA PRO A 724 -44.70 -13.99 24.17
C PRO A 724 -46.04 -13.32 24.47
N SER A 725 -46.57 -12.59 23.48
CA SER A 725 -48.02 -12.40 23.42
C SER A 725 -48.64 -13.78 23.15
N PRO A 726 -49.63 -14.23 23.93
CA PRO A 726 -50.23 -15.55 23.80
C PRO A 726 -50.93 -15.78 22.45
#